data_AF-G3V703-F1
#
_entry.id   AF-G3V703-F1
#
_cell.length_a   1.000
_cell.length_b   1.000
_cell.length_c   1.000
_cell.angle_alpha   90.00
_cell.angle_beta   90.00
_cell.angle_gamma   90.00
#
_symmetry.space_group_name_H-M   'P 1'
#
loop_
_entity.id
_entity.type
_entity.pdbx_description
1 polymer ?
#
loop_
_entity_poly.entity_id
_entity_poly.type
_entity_poly.pdbx_seq_one_letter_code
_entity_poly.pdbx_strand_id
1 'polypeptide(L)'
;MDLRHGSTGDEQDGPGVCPSGSLMLEQVQVQSHHFSPEERDLLYEEALYTILHRLGQPEPNHVKEASELLCYLQEAFQVQPEEHQQMLQRVRELEKPIFCLKATVKQAKGILGKDVSGFSDPYCLLGIEQKVGVPEGSPVSRRRQKAVVRHTIPEEETHRTQVKTQTLNPVWDETFILEFEDITNASFHLDMWDLDTVESVRHKLGELTDLHGLRRIFKEARKDKGQDDFLGNVMLRLQDLRCREDQWFPLEPCTETYPDRGQCHLQFQFIHKRRATVASRSQPSYTVHFHLLQQLVSHEVTQHQAGGTSWDASLSPQAVTILFLHATQKDLSDFHQSMAQWLAYSRLYQSLEFPSSCLLHPITSIEYQWIQGRLKAEQREELATSFTSLLAYGLSLIRKFRSVFPLSVSDSPSRLQSLLRVLVQMCKMKAFGELCPDSAPLPQLVSEALRMGTVEWFHLMQQHHQPMVQGILEAGKALLSLVQDVMGDLYQCRRTWNKIFHNVLKIDLFTMAFLELQWLVAKRVQDHTAAVGDLVSPDVGESLFQLYVSLREFCQLGPSDSHEVLALDGFHRWFQSAIPSWLQRTYSVALERVQRAVQMDSLVPLGELTKHSTSAVDLSTCFAQISHTARQLDWPDPEEAFMITVKFVEDTCRLALVYCSLIKARARELSAVQKDQSQAADMLCVVVNNVERLRLIIDKLPTQLAWEALEQRVGAVLEQGQLQNTLHTQLQGALAGLGHEIRTGVRTLAEQLEVGIATHIQKLIDAKGSILPEDAILPLMKFLEVKLCYMNTNLVQENFSSLLTLLWTHTLTVLVEAAASHRNSSLASSRLKVALQNLEICFHAEGCGLPPEALHTDTFLALQSDLELQAASSRELIQKYFRSRIQQQAETTSERLGAVTVKASYRASEQKLHVELLSASSLLPLDSNGSSDPFVQLTLEPRHEFPELAPRETQKHKKELHPLFDETFEFLVPAEPCQKDGACLLLTVLDHDRLGADDLEGEAFLPLCRVPGLTGCVEPGEAPQMRLPLTYPAPNGDPILRLLESRKGDREAQAFVKLRRQRAKQASQHAPATEP
;
A
#
# COMPACT_ATOMS: atom_id res chain seq x y z
N MET A 1 57.88 16.10 -36.89
CA MET A 1 58.59 17.20 -37.58
C MET A 1 57.84 18.49 -37.27
N ASP A 2 58.54 19.36 -36.52
CA ASP A 2 58.52 20.83 -36.50
C ASP A 2 57.25 21.64 -36.18
N LEU A 3 57.16 22.05 -34.90
CA LEU A 3 57.23 23.43 -34.37
C LEU A 3 56.64 24.59 -35.20
N ARG A 4 55.71 25.38 -34.61
CA ARG A 4 55.92 26.74 -34.03
C ARG A 4 54.61 27.48 -33.69
N HIS A 5 54.65 28.19 -32.56
CA HIS A 5 53.67 29.16 -32.04
C HIS A 5 53.58 30.46 -32.85
N GLY A 6 52.45 31.19 -32.72
CA GLY A 6 52.39 32.64 -32.97
C GLY A 6 50.98 33.28 -33.04
N SER A 7 50.53 33.79 -31.88
CA SER A 7 49.48 34.78 -31.55
C SER A 7 48.93 35.74 -32.63
N THR A 8 47.62 36.07 -32.59
CA THR A 8 47.05 37.44 -32.42
C THR A 8 45.51 37.44 -32.53
N GLY A 9 44.81 38.24 -31.71
CA GLY A 9 43.37 38.55 -31.92
C GLY A 9 42.61 39.10 -30.71
N ASP A 10 42.63 40.42 -30.57
CA ASP A 10 41.77 41.38 -29.81
C ASP A 10 40.47 40.89 -29.13
N GLU A 11 40.30 41.28 -27.86
CA GLU A 11 39.01 41.30 -27.15
C GLU A 11 38.48 42.74 -27.03
N GLN A 12 37.21 42.93 -27.42
CA GLN A 12 36.39 44.12 -27.18
C GLN A 12 35.45 43.90 -25.99
N ASP A 13 35.31 44.94 -25.17
CA ASP A 13 34.47 45.09 -23.98
C ASP A 13 32.97 44.81 -24.15
N GLY A 14 32.37 44.20 -23.12
CA GLY A 14 30.93 44.17 -22.82
C GLY A 14 30.67 43.59 -21.40
N PRO A 15 29.69 44.09 -20.61
CA PRO A 15 29.91 44.40 -19.20
C PRO A 15 29.28 43.44 -18.17
N GLY A 16 29.94 43.34 -17.01
CA GLY A 16 29.28 43.45 -15.69
C GLY A 16 28.68 42.20 -15.05
N VAL A 17 29.53 41.32 -14.51
CA VAL A 17 29.14 40.33 -13.48
C VAL A 17 29.59 40.85 -12.11
N CYS A 18 28.65 40.99 -11.17
CA CYS A 18 28.95 41.27 -9.76
C CYS A 18 29.71 40.11 -9.10
N PRO A 19 30.60 40.38 -8.13
CA PRO A 19 31.65 39.43 -7.74
C PRO A 19 31.14 38.35 -6.79
N SER A 20 31.23 37.10 -7.20
CA SER A 20 31.13 35.93 -6.32
C SER A 20 32.43 35.82 -5.53
N GLY A 21 32.38 36.04 -4.22
CA GLY A 21 33.48 35.71 -3.31
C GLY A 21 33.68 34.19 -3.27
N SER A 22 34.55 33.67 -4.13
CA SER A 22 35.00 32.28 -4.09
C SER A 22 36.07 32.14 -3.02
N LEU A 23 35.70 31.57 -1.86
CA LEU A 23 36.66 30.97 -0.94
C LEU A 23 37.19 29.70 -1.63
N MET A 24 38.32 29.85 -2.33
CA MET A 24 39.12 28.75 -2.86
C MET A 24 39.58 27.89 -1.67
N LEU A 25 38.87 26.78 -1.41
CA LEU A 25 39.40 25.68 -0.62
C LEU A 25 40.49 25.00 -1.45
N GLU A 26 41.74 25.42 -1.25
CA GLU A 26 42.94 24.77 -1.78
C GLU A 26 42.88 23.26 -1.52
N GLN A 27 43.29 22.47 -2.52
CA GLN A 27 43.49 21.03 -2.36
C GLN A 27 44.46 20.81 -1.20
N VAL A 28 43.95 20.28 -0.08
CA VAL A 28 44.74 19.96 1.11
C VAL A 28 45.81 18.93 0.72
N GLN A 29 47.06 19.39 0.58
CA GLN A 29 48.22 18.49 0.54
C GLN A 29 48.29 17.78 1.89
N VAL A 30 47.95 16.49 1.91
CA VAL A 30 48.09 15.65 3.11
C VAL A 30 49.58 15.57 3.44
N GLN A 31 49.99 16.18 4.56
CA GLN A 31 51.37 16.07 5.06
C GLN A 31 51.69 14.60 5.30
N SER A 32 52.83 14.12 4.80
CA SER A 32 53.26 12.73 4.98
C SER A 32 53.38 12.40 6.46
N HIS A 33 52.72 11.33 6.91
CA HIS A 33 52.82 10.82 8.29
C HIS A 33 54.14 10.08 8.56
N HIS A 34 54.93 9.82 7.51
CA HIS A 34 56.24 9.19 7.59
C HIS A 34 57.33 10.21 7.91
N PHE A 35 58.10 9.92 8.95
CA PHE A 35 59.32 10.65 9.30
C PHE A 35 60.40 10.41 8.26
N SER A 36 61.28 11.40 8.04
CA SER A 36 62.52 11.15 7.33
C SER A 36 63.37 10.10 8.07
N PRO A 37 64.24 9.35 7.37
CA PRO A 37 65.09 8.36 8.02
C PRO A 37 65.92 8.95 9.18
N GLU A 38 66.43 10.16 9.00
CA GLU A 38 67.21 10.88 10.02
C GLU A 38 66.36 11.23 11.27
N GLU A 39 65.15 11.74 11.08
CA GLU A 39 64.23 12.04 12.20
C GLU A 39 63.78 10.77 12.92
N ARG A 40 63.52 9.69 12.18
CA ARG A 40 63.14 8.40 12.75
C ARG A 40 64.24 7.83 13.64
N ASP A 41 65.49 7.89 13.18
CA ASP A 41 66.65 7.39 13.94
C ASP A 41 66.88 8.21 15.21
N LEU A 42 66.72 9.55 15.14
CA LEU A 42 66.79 10.43 16.30
C LEU A 42 65.69 10.15 17.34
N LEU A 43 64.47 9.89 16.89
CA LEU A 43 63.34 9.52 17.76
C LEU A 43 63.54 8.14 18.40
N TYR A 44 64.09 7.19 17.64
CA TYR A 44 64.42 5.86 18.13
C TYR A 44 65.52 5.91 19.21
N GLU A 45 66.57 6.71 18.99
CA GLU A 45 67.64 6.96 19.97
C GLU A 45 67.07 7.52 21.29
N GLU A 46 66.14 8.48 21.22
CA GLU A 46 65.48 9.04 22.40
C GLU A 46 64.62 8.01 23.15
N ALA A 47 63.88 7.17 22.42
CA ALA A 47 63.04 6.14 23.01
C ALA A 47 63.88 5.07 23.72
N LEU A 48 65.00 4.64 23.11
CA LEU A 48 65.99 3.76 23.73
C LEU A 48 66.59 4.38 24.99
N TYR A 49 66.99 5.66 24.93
CA TYR A 49 67.55 6.39 26.08
C TYR A 49 66.55 6.47 27.25
N THR A 50 65.26 6.67 26.94
CA THR A 50 64.17 6.71 27.93
C THR A 50 63.99 5.39 28.67
N ILE A 51 64.10 4.24 27.97
CA ILE A 51 63.99 2.91 28.58
C ILE A 51 65.24 2.58 29.41
N LEU A 52 66.44 2.87 28.89
CA LEU A 52 67.70 2.55 29.55
C LEU A 52 67.89 3.31 30.87
N HIS A 53 67.42 4.55 30.93
CA HIS A 53 67.53 5.41 32.12
C HIS A 53 66.24 5.48 32.95
N ARG A 54 65.38 4.45 32.90
CA ARG A 54 64.17 4.43 33.72
C ARG A 54 64.49 4.43 35.22
N LEU A 55 63.70 5.15 36.00
CA LEU A 55 63.86 5.29 37.46
C LEU A 55 62.59 4.93 38.23
N GLY A 56 62.79 4.43 39.45
CA GLY A 56 61.72 4.02 40.36
C GLY A 56 61.11 2.67 40.03
N GLN A 57 60.24 2.19 40.92
CA GLN A 57 59.48 0.97 40.68
C GLN A 57 58.36 1.21 39.64
N PRO A 58 58.15 0.27 38.70
CA PRO A 58 57.06 0.38 37.73
C PRO A 58 55.70 0.30 38.44
N GLU A 59 54.76 1.11 37.98
CA GLU A 59 53.37 1.08 38.44
C GLU A 59 52.66 -0.23 38.05
N PRO A 60 51.53 -0.60 38.72
CA PRO A 60 50.88 -1.91 38.56
C PRO A 60 50.48 -2.28 37.12
N ASN A 61 50.11 -1.28 36.31
CA ASN A 61 49.62 -1.45 34.93
C ASN A 61 50.72 -1.29 33.87
N HIS A 62 51.96 -1.08 34.28
CA HIS A 62 53.08 -0.80 33.38
C HIS A 62 54.06 -1.98 33.30
N VAL A 63 54.74 -2.11 32.17
CA VAL A 63 55.62 -3.25 31.87
C VAL A 63 56.89 -3.20 32.72
N LYS A 64 57.19 -4.31 33.40
CA LYS A 64 58.31 -4.40 34.35
C LYS A 64 59.65 -4.70 33.69
N GLU A 65 59.67 -5.49 32.62
CA GLU A 65 60.90 -5.90 31.96
C GLU A 65 61.33 -4.89 30.88
N ALA A 66 62.59 -4.45 30.91
CA ALA A 66 63.11 -3.54 29.88
C ALA A 66 63.28 -4.23 28.51
N SER A 67 63.53 -5.55 28.50
CA SER A 67 63.59 -6.38 27.28
C SER A 67 62.31 -6.32 26.47
N GLU A 68 61.15 -6.45 27.11
CA GLU A 68 59.84 -6.39 26.45
C GLU A 68 59.60 -5.02 25.78
N LEU A 69 60.00 -3.93 26.44
CA LEU A 69 59.89 -2.57 25.89
C LEU A 69 60.82 -2.34 24.69
N LEU A 70 62.03 -2.90 24.74
CA LEU A 70 63.00 -2.80 23.63
C LEU A 70 62.56 -3.60 22.42
N CYS A 71 62.00 -4.81 22.61
CA CYS A 71 61.42 -5.61 21.54
C CYS A 71 60.25 -4.88 20.87
N TYR A 72 59.32 -4.35 21.66
CA TYR A 72 58.20 -3.57 21.14
C TYR A 72 58.67 -2.34 20.34
N LEU A 73 59.65 -1.58 20.84
CA LEU A 73 60.19 -0.43 20.10
C LEU A 73 60.79 -0.84 18.75
N GLN A 74 61.54 -1.95 18.72
CA GLN A 74 62.12 -2.46 17.49
C GLN A 74 61.04 -2.78 16.44
N GLU A 75 59.95 -3.42 16.86
CA GLU A 75 58.80 -3.71 15.99
C GLU A 75 58.08 -2.42 15.55
N ALA A 76 57.87 -1.47 16.48
CA ALA A 76 57.15 -0.23 16.23
C ALA A 76 57.84 0.71 15.23
N PHE A 77 59.17 0.74 15.24
CA PHE A 77 59.99 1.54 14.32
C PHE A 77 60.46 0.75 13.09
N GLN A 78 60.16 -0.56 13.03
CA GLN A 78 60.58 -1.47 11.95
C GLN A 78 62.10 -1.46 11.72
N VAL A 79 62.87 -1.48 12.82
CA VAL A 79 64.34 -1.43 12.79
C VAL A 79 64.92 -2.85 12.72
N GLN A 80 65.92 -3.06 11.86
CA GLN A 80 66.56 -4.37 11.74
C GLN A 80 67.32 -4.75 13.03
N PRO A 81 67.43 -6.05 13.37
CA PRO A 81 68.10 -6.47 14.61
C PRO A 81 69.55 -5.98 14.74
N GLU A 82 70.27 -5.90 13.62
CA GLU A 82 71.66 -5.43 13.58
C GLU A 82 71.76 -3.93 13.85
N GLU A 83 70.90 -3.14 13.23
CA GLU A 83 70.78 -1.69 13.45
C GLU A 83 70.35 -1.37 14.88
N HIS A 84 69.38 -2.14 15.42
CA HIS A 84 68.95 -2.03 16.80
C HIS A 84 70.11 -2.21 17.77
N GLN A 85 70.94 -3.25 17.59
CA GLN A 85 72.09 -3.50 18.46
C GLN A 85 73.13 -2.37 18.39
N GLN A 86 73.40 -1.84 17.18
CA GLN A 86 74.32 -0.72 16.99
C GLN A 86 73.81 0.55 17.68
N MET A 87 72.55 0.91 17.49
CA MET A 87 71.94 2.08 18.11
C MET A 87 71.85 1.91 19.63
N LEU A 88 71.49 0.72 20.13
CA LEU A 88 71.45 0.43 21.56
C LEU A 88 72.83 0.57 22.21
N GLN A 89 73.88 0.10 21.55
CA GLN A 89 75.25 0.28 22.03
C GLN A 89 75.65 1.76 22.06
N ARG A 90 75.36 2.49 20.97
CA ARG A 90 75.61 3.93 20.89
C ARG A 90 74.91 4.70 22.02
N VAL A 91 73.65 4.39 22.31
CA VAL A 91 72.89 5.04 23.39
C VAL A 91 73.49 4.71 24.77
N ARG A 92 73.98 3.49 24.98
CA ARG A 92 74.67 3.12 26.24
C ARG A 92 75.97 3.88 26.47
N GLU A 93 76.63 4.31 25.40
CA GLU A 93 77.87 5.10 25.45
C GLU A 93 77.60 6.61 25.67
N LEU A 94 76.34 7.06 25.57
CA LEU A 94 75.96 8.44 25.85
C LEU A 94 76.04 8.77 27.35
N GLU A 95 76.26 10.05 27.66
CA GLU A 95 76.26 10.55 29.03
C GLU A 95 74.90 10.30 29.71
N LYS A 96 74.95 9.82 30.97
CA LYS A 96 73.76 9.61 31.80
C LYS A 96 73.05 10.94 32.06
N PRO A 97 71.71 10.96 32.15
CA PRO A 97 70.99 12.18 32.47
C PRO A 97 71.24 12.57 33.93
N ILE A 98 71.09 13.86 34.24
CA ILE A 98 71.09 14.31 35.63
C ILE A 98 69.75 13.89 36.24
N PHE A 99 69.79 12.98 37.20
CA PHE A 99 68.60 12.48 37.87
C PHE A 99 68.12 13.49 38.91
N CYS A 100 66.81 13.74 38.93
CA CYS A 100 66.20 14.67 39.85
C CYS A 100 64.93 14.08 40.45
N LEU A 101 64.73 14.30 41.74
CA LEU A 101 63.48 14.04 42.44
C LEU A 101 62.70 15.35 42.57
N LYS A 102 61.57 15.44 41.89
CA LYS A 102 60.59 16.52 42.07
C LYS A 102 59.71 16.16 43.26
N ALA A 103 59.99 16.78 44.41
CA ALA A 103 59.28 16.56 45.66
C ALA A 103 58.35 17.74 45.96
N THR A 104 57.06 17.48 46.04
CA THR A 104 56.04 18.48 46.40
C THR A 104 55.53 18.21 47.80
N VAL A 105 55.75 19.16 48.70
CA VAL A 105 55.19 19.14 50.05
C VAL A 105 53.82 19.76 49.99
N LYS A 106 52.78 18.91 50.00
CA LYS A 106 51.39 19.37 49.86
C LYS A 106 50.86 19.89 51.18
N GLN A 107 50.74 19.01 52.17
CA GLN A 107 50.14 19.34 53.46
C GLN A 107 50.54 18.34 54.54
N ALA A 108 50.45 18.72 55.81
CA ALA A 108 50.54 17.80 56.93
C ALA A 108 49.23 17.80 57.74
N LYS A 109 48.99 16.74 58.50
CA LYS A 109 47.81 16.60 59.34
C LYS A 109 48.15 16.00 60.69
N GLY A 110 47.49 16.51 61.74
CA GLY A 110 47.59 15.98 63.09
C GLY A 110 48.98 16.10 63.70
N ILE A 111 49.75 17.13 63.35
CA ILE A 111 51.08 17.35 63.91
C ILE A 111 50.98 17.73 65.41
N LEU A 112 52.07 17.54 66.16
CA LEU A 112 52.07 17.80 67.60
C LEU A 112 52.14 19.30 67.89
N GLY A 113 51.19 19.82 68.69
CA GLY A 113 51.21 21.17 69.25
C GLY A 113 52.35 21.36 70.26
N LYS A 114 53.27 22.26 69.94
CA LYS A 114 54.50 22.54 70.71
C LYS A 114 54.46 23.88 71.42
N ASP A 115 53.77 24.86 70.85
CA ASP A 115 53.56 26.17 71.46
C ASP A 115 52.73 26.09 72.75
N VAL A 116 52.84 27.14 73.56
CA VAL A 116 51.98 27.35 74.74
C VAL A 116 50.49 27.39 74.39
N SER A 117 50.15 27.80 73.16
CA SER A 117 48.78 27.84 72.63
C SER A 117 48.18 26.46 72.34
N GLY A 118 49.01 25.41 72.32
CA GLY A 118 48.62 24.07 71.86
C GLY A 118 48.66 23.89 70.34
N PHE A 119 49.08 24.90 69.59
CA PHE A 119 49.36 24.84 68.15
C PHE A 119 50.88 24.75 67.88
N SER A 120 51.27 24.84 66.61
CA SER A 120 52.66 24.92 66.15
C SER A 120 52.74 25.83 64.92
N ASP A 121 53.92 26.37 64.64
CA ASP A 121 54.33 27.13 63.46
C ASP A 121 55.22 26.25 62.54
N PRO A 122 54.69 25.19 61.91
CA PRO A 122 55.48 24.21 61.17
C PRO A 122 56.14 24.77 59.90
N TYR A 123 57.39 24.35 59.68
CA TYR A 123 58.08 24.39 58.39
C TYR A 123 58.88 23.09 58.18
N CYS A 124 59.17 22.77 56.92
CA CYS A 124 59.92 21.57 56.54
C CYS A 124 61.30 21.95 55.99
N LEU A 125 62.31 21.19 56.39
CA LEU A 125 63.64 21.14 55.76
C LEU A 125 63.75 19.83 54.99
N LEU A 126 64.14 19.87 53.72
CA LEU A 126 64.22 18.68 52.88
C LEU A 126 65.45 18.66 51.98
N GLY A 127 65.99 17.46 51.73
CA GLY A 127 67.18 17.23 50.93
C GLY A 127 67.39 15.74 50.63
N ILE A 128 68.41 15.42 49.84
CA ILE A 128 68.82 14.04 49.55
C ILE A 128 70.15 13.76 50.26
N GLU A 129 70.21 12.68 51.03
CA GLU A 129 71.45 12.19 51.64
C GLU A 129 72.04 11.09 50.75
N GLN A 130 73.32 11.23 50.36
CA GLN A 130 74.06 10.22 49.61
C GLN A 130 75.15 9.60 50.50
N LYS A 131 75.08 8.29 50.74
CA LYS A 131 76.09 7.59 51.55
C LYS A 131 77.34 7.29 50.72
N VAL A 132 78.40 8.05 50.92
CA VAL A 132 79.71 7.77 50.32
C VAL A 132 80.33 6.55 51.02
N GLY A 133 80.65 5.50 50.25
CA GLY A 133 81.06 4.19 50.77
C GLY A 133 82.31 4.23 51.66
N VAL A 134 82.21 3.62 52.84
CA VAL A 134 83.35 3.20 53.67
C VAL A 134 83.33 1.67 53.75
N PRO A 135 84.48 0.95 53.65
CA PRO A 135 84.50 -0.50 53.54
C PRO A 135 84.00 -1.20 54.82
N GLU A 136 83.30 -2.32 54.64
CA GLU A 136 82.85 -3.21 55.71
C GLU A 136 84.03 -3.69 56.58
N GLY A 137 83.98 -3.43 57.89
CA GLY A 137 84.89 -4.07 58.84
C GLY A 137 85.17 -3.30 60.14
N SER A 138 84.20 -3.16 61.03
CA SER A 138 84.43 -3.18 62.50
C SER A 138 83.09 -3.15 63.27
N PRO A 139 82.92 -3.97 64.34
CA PRO A 139 81.67 -4.01 65.09
C PRO A 139 81.67 -2.88 66.13
N VAL A 140 81.16 -1.71 65.77
CA VAL A 140 80.95 -0.62 66.72
C VAL A 140 79.45 -0.30 66.83
N SER A 141 78.88 -0.76 67.94
CA SER A 141 77.67 -0.28 68.63
C SER A 141 76.56 0.34 67.78
N ARG A 142 75.40 -0.36 67.71
CA ARG A 142 74.09 0.25 67.43
C ARG A 142 73.79 1.35 68.46
N ARG A 143 74.24 2.58 68.20
CA ARG A 143 73.64 3.80 68.77
C ARG A 143 72.91 4.49 67.63
N ARG A 144 71.57 4.60 67.76
CA ARG A 144 70.75 5.52 66.94
C ARG A 144 71.38 6.91 67.05
N GLN A 145 72.14 7.33 66.03
CA GLN A 145 72.55 8.72 65.91
C GLN A 145 71.30 9.53 65.58
N LYS A 146 71.12 10.65 66.29
CA LYS A 146 70.08 11.64 66.02
C LYS A 146 70.43 12.32 64.69
N ALA A 147 69.89 11.81 63.59
CA ALA A 147 69.97 12.51 62.30
C ALA A 147 69.09 13.76 62.41
N VAL A 148 69.74 14.91 62.38
CA VAL A 148 69.14 16.24 62.34
C VAL A 148 69.64 16.82 61.02
N VAL A 149 68.75 17.07 60.05
CA VAL A 149 69.13 17.56 58.71
C VAL A 149 70.04 18.79 58.78
N ARG A 150 69.90 19.63 59.82
CA ARG A 150 70.76 20.80 60.10
C ARG A 150 72.27 20.51 60.10
N HIS A 151 72.73 19.25 60.18
CA HIS A 151 74.15 18.91 60.20
C HIS A 151 74.57 17.71 59.32
N THR A 152 73.64 17.10 58.56
CA THR A 152 73.91 15.88 57.77
C THR A 152 74.04 16.14 56.27
N ILE A 153 73.35 17.17 55.76
CA ILE A 153 73.37 17.58 54.35
C ILE A 153 73.96 18.99 54.29
N PRO A 154 74.84 19.33 53.31
CA PRO A 154 75.36 20.70 53.15
C PRO A 154 74.23 21.74 53.11
N GLU A 155 74.44 22.91 53.72
CA GLU A 155 73.43 23.99 53.74
C GLU A 155 73.02 24.45 52.32
N GLU A 156 73.90 24.26 51.33
CA GLU A 156 73.66 24.61 49.92
C GLU A 156 72.64 23.68 49.22
N GLU A 157 72.41 22.46 49.74
CA GLU A 157 71.52 21.45 49.14
C GLU A 157 70.21 21.25 49.92
N THR A 158 70.07 21.93 51.07
CA THR A 158 68.89 21.84 51.94
C THR A 158 67.85 22.89 51.56
N HIS A 159 66.63 22.45 51.27
CA HIS A 159 65.51 23.31 50.90
C HIS A 159 64.56 23.53 52.08
N ARG A 160 63.96 24.71 52.19
CA ARG A 160 63.04 25.09 53.28
C ARG A 160 61.70 25.55 52.72
N THR A 161 60.60 25.04 53.27
CA THR A 161 59.24 25.51 52.95
C THR A 161 58.87 26.80 53.68
N GLN A 162 57.79 27.47 53.26
CA GLN A 162 57.25 28.59 54.03
C GLN A 162 56.77 28.14 55.41
N VAL A 163 56.93 29.01 56.42
CA VAL A 163 56.39 28.79 57.76
C VAL A 163 54.89 29.04 57.73
N LYS A 164 54.08 28.10 58.25
CA LYS A 164 52.64 28.28 58.40
C LYS A 164 52.34 28.45 59.88
N THR A 165 51.79 29.60 60.28
CA THR A 165 51.62 29.93 61.70
C THR A 165 50.36 29.32 62.30
N GLN A 166 50.42 28.89 63.57
CA GLN A 166 49.33 28.43 64.42
C GLN A 166 48.42 27.37 63.79
N THR A 167 49.01 26.31 63.22
CA THR A 167 48.23 25.25 62.58
C THR A 167 48.79 23.86 62.87
N LEU A 168 47.89 22.91 63.12
CA LEU A 168 48.23 21.48 63.19
C LEU A 168 47.98 20.75 61.86
N ASN A 169 47.48 21.47 60.85
CA ASN A 169 47.21 20.94 59.52
C ASN A 169 47.69 21.92 58.44
N PRO A 170 49.00 22.18 58.34
CA PRO A 170 49.55 23.12 57.36
C PRO A 170 49.35 22.63 55.92
N VAL A 171 49.09 23.56 55.00
CA VAL A 171 49.06 23.36 53.55
C VAL A 171 50.10 24.26 52.90
N TRP A 172 51.06 23.67 52.18
CA TRP A 172 52.16 24.37 51.51
C TRP A 172 51.97 24.38 49.99
N ASP A 173 51.73 23.22 49.37
CA ASP A 173 51.75 23.00 47.92
C ASP A 173 53.02 23.58 47.24
N GLU A 174 54.17 23.37 47.87
CA GLU A 174 55.48 23.83 47.41
C GLU A 174 56.29 22.68 46.78
N THR A 175 56.81 22.89 45.58
CA THR A 175 57.59 21.90 44.82
C THR A 175 59.08 22.24 44.80
N PHE A 176 59.92 21.24 45.09
CA PHE A 176 61.37 21.33 45.08
C PHE A 176 61.95 20.29 44.11
N ILE A 177 63.08 20.60 43.49
CA ILE A 177 63.77 19.70 42.55
C ILE A 177 65.15 19.39 43.13
N LEU A 178 65.33 18.14 43.56
CA LEU A 178 66.53 17.67 44.25
C LEU A 178 67.35 16.78 43.33
N GLU A 179 68.62 17.10 43.11
CA GLU A 179 69.51 16.35 42.20
C GLU A 179 70.20 15.20 42.94
N PHE A 180 70.40 14.06 42.27
CA PHE A 180 71.11 12.90 42.85
C PHE A 180 71.87 12.11 41.78
N GLU A 181 72.93 11.41 42.18
CA GLU A 181 73.79 10.64 41.25
C GLU A 181 73.36 9.17 41.13
N ASP A 182 73.06 8.50 42.25
CA ASP A 182 72.73 7.07 42.29
C ASP A 182 71.48 6.79 43.14
N ILE A 183 70.47 6.16 42.51
CA ILE A 183 69.19 5.81 43.15
C ILE A 183 69.34 4.75 44.26
N THR A 184 70.38 3.91 44.21
CA THR A 184 70.57 2.81 45.17
C THR A 184 71.11 3.29 46.52
N ASN A 185 71.91 4.36 46.51
CA ASN A 185 72.62 4.88 47.67
C ASN A 185 72.03 6.21 48.20
N ALA A 186 70.95 6.70 47.58
CA ALA A 186 70.29 7.94 47.92
C ALA A 186 69.02 7.72 48.77
N SER A 187 68.85 8.55 49.81
CA SER A 187 67.62 8.66 50.58
C SER A 187 67.10 10.10 50.58
N PHE A 188 65.79 10.25 50.46
CA PHE A 188 65.08 11.52 50.67
C PHE A 188 64.86 11.72 52.18
N HIS A 189 65.23 12.89 52.67
CA HIS A 189 65.06 13.28 54.06
C HIS A 189 64.21 14.54 54.12
N LEU A 190 63.18 14.51 54.97
CA LEU A 190 62.39 15.66 55.33
C LEU A 190 62.28 15.73 56.84
N ASP A 191 62.72 16.84 57.41
CA ASP A 191 62.56 17.16 58.83
C ASP A 191 61.55 18.29 58.99
N MET A 192 60.56 18.09 59.84
CA MET A 192 59.56 19.09 60.19
C MET A 192 59.92 19.73 61.53
N TRP A 193 59.91 21.06 61.55
CA TRP A 193 60.32 21.90 62.66
C TRP A 193 59.24 22.91 63.00
N ASP A 194 59.14 23.22 64.28
CA ASP A 194 58.31 24.27 64.84
C ASP A 194 59.17 25.51 65.13
N LEU A 195 58.81 26.64 64.54
CA LEU A 195 59.59 27.87 64.68
C LEU A 195 59.28 28.54 66.04
N ASP A 196 60.23 28.46 66.97
CA ASP A 196 60.10 29.12 68.28
C ASP A 196 60.31 30.65 68.11
N THR A 197 59.22 31.42 68.03
CA THR A 197 59.30 32.88 68.09
C THR A 197 59.69 33.33 69.50
N VAL A 198 60.75 34.13 69.63
CA VAL A 198 61.25 34.60 70.94
C VAL A 198 60.28 35.65 71.50
N GLU A 199 59.19 35.21 72.12
CA GLU A 199 58.31 36.07 72.88
C GLU A 199 58.82 36.22 74.31
N SER A 200 58.95 37.47 74.77
CA SER A 200 59.41 37.77 76.13
C SER A 200 58.49 37.15 77.19
N VAL A 201 59.08 36.59 78.26
CA VAL A 201 58.41 35.95 79.41
C VAL A 201 57.24 36.78 80.00
N ARG A 202 57.19 38.09 79.74
CA ARG A 202 56.10 38.98 80.18
C ARG A 202 54.76 38.73 79.49
N HIS A 203 54.72 38.20 78.27
CA HIS A 203 53.47 37.89 77.57
C HIS A 203 52.89 36.51 77.95
N LYS A 204 53.73 35.54 78.38
CA LYS A 204 53.32 34.17 78.74
C LYS A 204 52.69 33.99 80.14
N LEU A 205 52.66 35.02 80.99
CA LEU A 205 52.08 34.91 82.35
C LEU A 205 50.58 35.29 82.42
N GLY A 206 49.99 35.75 81.32
CA GLY A 206 48.62 36.27 81.29
C GLY A 206 47.52 35.24 81.08
N GLU A 207 47.84 34.03 80.61
CA GLU A 207 46.83 33.01 80.25
C GLU A 207 47.28 31.60 80.68
N LEU A 208 47.08 31.28 81.97
CA LEU A 208 47.25 29.90 82.44
C LEU A 208 46.23 29.59 83.54
N THR A 209 45.29 28.69 83.25
CA THR A 209 44.43 28.04 84.25
C THR A 209 44.92 26.66 84.69
N ASP A 210 45.99 26.11 84.10
CA ASP A 210 46.44 24.74 84.36
C ASP A 210 47.90 24.60 84.80
N LEU A 211 48.09 23.80 85.87
CA LEU A 211 49.38 23.46 86.49
C LEU A 211 50.35 22.73 85.53
N HIS A 212 49.85 22.17 84.43
CA HIS A 212 50.67 21.53 83.39
C HIS A 212 51.42 22.54 82.50
N GLY A 213 50.84 23.72 82.24
CA GLY A 213 51.48 24.78 81.43
C GLY A 213 52.69 25.40 82.12
N LEU A 214 52.64 25.55 83.44
CA LEU A 214 53.77 26.01 84.25
C LEU A 214 54.98 25.05 84.15
N ARG A 215 54.74 23.74 84.12
CA ARG A 215 55.83 22.74 84.01
C ARG A 215 56.53 22.79 82.64
N ARG A 216 55.83 23.18 81.57
CA ARG A 216 56.40 23.43 80.23
C ARG A 216 57.20 24.72 80.19
N ILE A 217 56.67 25.81 80.74
CA ILE A 217 57.35 27.12 80.80
C ILE A 217 58.64 27.05 81.61
N PHE A 218 58.67 26.33 82.75
CA PHE A 218 59.91 26.10 83.51
C PHE A 218 60.93 25.22 82.77
N LYS A 219 60.49 24.38 81.84
CA LYS A 219 61.37 23.58 80.97
C LYS A 219 61.91 24.41 79.80
N GLU A 220 61.10 25.33 79.27
CA GLU A 220 61.46 26.31 78.23
C GLU A 220 62.46 27.36 78.75
N ALA A 221 62.33 27.84 79.99
CA ALA A 221 63.28 28.78 80.59
C ALA A 221 64.70 28.20 80.81
N ARG A 222 64.88 26.88 80.67
CA ARG A 222 66.18 26.18 80.72
C ARG A 222 66.76 25.84 79.33
N LYS A 223 66.03 26.06 78.23
CA LYS A 223 66.56 25.86 76.87
C LYS A 223 67.47 27.02 76.49
N ASP A 224 68.62 26.73 75.89
CA ASP A 224 69.50 27.75 75.30
C ASP A 224 68.76 28.54 74.21
N LYS A 225 69.02 29.85 74.12
CA LYS A 225 68.26 30.79 73.29
C LYS A 225 68.24 30.38 71.80
N GLY A 226 67.04 30.17 71.25
CA GLY A 226 66.78 30.18 69.81
C GLY A 226 66.88 28.84 69.06
N GLN A 227 66.57 27.70 69.68
CA GLN A 227 66.56 26.40 69.02
C GLN A 227 65.13 25.88 68.77
N ASP A 228 64.72 25.87 67.49
CA ASP A 228 63.43 25.36 66.98
C ASP A 228 63.09 23.93 67.44
N ASP A 229 61.80 23.65 67.66
CA ASP A 229 61.33 22.37 68.18
C ASP A 229 61.09 21.33 67.07
N PHE A 230 61.64 20.12 67.23
CA PHE A 230 61.47 19.06 66.24
C PHE A 230 60.07 18.42 66.32
N LEU A 231 59.36 18.39 65.20
CA LEU A 231 58.01 17.84 65.07
C LEU A 231 58.01 16.39 64.57
N GLY A 232 58.89 16.05 63.63
CA GLY A 232 59.02 14.70 63.10
C GLY A 232 59.83 14.66 61.81
N ASN A 233 60.26 13.48 61.36
CA ASN A 233 60.93 13.32 60.08
C ASN A 233 60.32 12.24 59.19
N VAL A 234 60.59 12.32 57.90
CA VAL A 234 60.28 11.31 56.90
C VAL A 234 61.59 10.96 56.19
N MET A 235 61.98 9.69 56.23
CA MET A 235 63.17 9.18 55.54
C MET A 235 62.75 8.07 54.58
N LEU A 236 62.97 8.28 53.28
CA LEU A 236 62.55 7.33 52.22
C LEU A 236 63.75 6.99 51.34
N ARG A 237 63.98 5.70 51.09
CA ARG A 237 64.99 5.28 50.11
C ARG A 237 64.45 5.51 48.71
N LEU A 238 65.23 6.15 47.83
CA LEU A 238 64.75 6.48 46.49
C LEU A 238 64.42 5.25 45.64
N GLN A 239 65.16 4.14 45.82
CA GLN A 239 64.90 2.85 45.15
C GLN A 239 63.53 2.22 45.47
N ASP A 240 62.91 2.60 46.59
CA ASP A 240 61.64 2.02 47.04
C ASP A 240 60.43 2.84 46.51
N LEU A 241 60.69 4.04 45.97
CA LEU A 241 59.66 4.93 45.41
C LEU A 241 59.24 4.51 44.00
N ARG A 242 57.99 4.82 43.65
CA ARG A 242 57.49 4.69 42.28
C ARG A 242 57.95 5.85 41.39
N CYS A 243 57.81 5.69 40.08
CA CYS A 243 58.15 6.75 39.11
C CYS A 243 57.39 8.07 39.39
N ARG A 244 56.11 7.95 39.76
CA ARG A 244 55.24 9.00 40.28
C ARG A 244 54.50 8.45 41.50
N GLU A 245 54.48 9.20 42.60
CA GLU A 245 53.86 8.78 43.86
C GLU A 245 53.20 9.97 44.56
N ASP A 246 51.98 9.80 45.06
CA ASP A 246 51.22 10.86 45.76
C ASP A 246 50.52 10.22 46.96
N GLN A 247 51.14 10.31 48.13
CA GLN A 247 50.74 9.54 49.31
C GLN A 247 50.98 10.26 50.63
N TRP A 248 50.31 9.78 51.68
CA TRP A 248 50.52 10.21 53.07
C TRP A 248 51.60 9.38 53.74
N PHE A 249 52.62 10.03 54.28
CA PHE A 249 53.72 9.42 55.01
C PHE A 249 53.62 9.75 56.51
N PRO A 250 53.74 8.77 57.42
CA PRO A 250 53.76 9.04 58.85
C PRO A 250 55.06 9.73 59.26
N LEU A 251 54.97 10.68 60.21
CA LEU A 251 56.13 11.38 60.76
C LEU A 251 56.80 10.52 61.85
N GLU A 252 58.08 10.24 61.71
CA GLU A 252 58.85 9.47 62.69
C GLU A 252 59.36 10.37 63.85
N PRO A 253 59.33 9.89 65.11
CA PRO A 253 59.83 10.65 66.26
C PRO A 253 61.34 10.45 66.50
N CYS A 254 62.05 11.52 66.88
CA CYS A 254 63.46 11.44 67.30
C CYS A 254 63.66 10.81 68.70
N THR A 255 62.59 10.70 69.51
CA THR A 255 62.60 10.16 70.88
C THR A 255 61.32 9.36 71.16
N GLU A 256 61.42 8.24 71.87
CA GLU A 256 60.30 7.31 72.15
C GLU A 256 59.20 7.86 73.06
N THR A 257 59.32 9.10 73.55
CA THR A 257 58.42 9.71 74.54
C THR A 257 57.01 10.00 73.99
N TYR A 258 56.84 10.03 72.66
CA TYR A 258 55.54 10.25 72.01
C TYR A 258 55.59 9.62 70.60
N PRO A 259 54.91 8.49 70.37
CA PRO A 259 55.03 7.73 69.13
C PRO A 259 54.24 8.31 67.96
N ASP A 260 53.14 9.03 68.21
CA ASP A 260 52.32 9.64 67.17
C ASP A 260 52.69 11.11 66.96
N ARG A 261 53.03 11.46 65.72
CA ARG A 261 53.49 12.79 65.28
C ARG A 261 52.66 13.36 64.13
N GLY A 262 51.60 12.68 63.72
CA GLY A 262 50.83 13.05 62.53
C GLY A 262 51.46 12.52 61.23
N GLN A 263 50.95 13.03 60.10
CA GLN A 263 51.33 12.56 58.76
C GLN A 263 51.59 13.74 57.82
N CYS A 264 52.47 13.54 56.84
CA CYS A 264 52.78 14.50 55.79
C CYS A 264 52.43 13.91 54.42
N HIS A 265 51.65 14.66 53.63
CA HIS A 265 51.30 14.34 52.25
C HIS A 265 52.40 14.84 51.31
N LEU A 266 53.06 13.90 50.64
CA LEU A 266 54.18 14.18 49.76
C LEU A 266 53.87 13.60 48.37
N GLN A 267 54.15 14.39 47.34
CA GLN A 267 54.11 13.95 45.95
C GLN A 267 55.52 13.92 45.40
N PHE A 268 55.93 12.77 44.88
CA PHE A 268 57.23 12.52 44.27
C PHE A 268 57.09 12.22 42.78
N GLN A 269 58.04 12.71 41.99
CA GLN A 269 58.17 12.39 40.58
C GLN A 269 59.65 12.39 40.18
N PHE A 270 60.11 11.33 39.53
CA PHE A 270 61.46 11.29 38.97
C PHE A 270 61.51 12.00 37.61
N ILE A 271 62.41 12.99 37.48
CA ILE A 271 62.60 13.76 36.26
C ILE A 271 64.09 13.77 35.85
N HIS A 272 64.37 13.99 34.57
CA HIS A 272 65.71 14.07 34.01
C HIS A 272 66.03 15.51 33.60
N LYS A 273 67.12 16.06 34.14
CA LYS A 273 67.74 17.28 33.61
C LYS A 273 68.87 16.92 32.64
N ARG A 274 69.06 17.76 31.61
CA ARG A 274 70.18 17.69 30.64
C ARG A 274 70.43 16.29 30.06
N ARG A 275 69.55 15.83 29.16
CA ARG A 275 69.78 14.57 28.40
C ARG A 275 70.85 14.72 27.33
N ALA A 276 71.54 13.63 27.04
CA ALA A 276 72.64 13.60 26.07
C ALA A 276 72.20 13.44 24.60
N THR A 277 70.97 12.97 24.37
CA THR A 277 70.41 12.71 23.04
C THR A 277 70.23 13.99 22.22
N VAL A 278 70.43 13.87 20.90
CA VAL A 278 70.36 15.02 19.97
C VAL A 278 68.95 15.60 19.91
N ALA A 279 67.91 14.76 19.84
CA ALA A 279 66.51 15.19 19.81
C ALA A 279 66.12 16.04 21.04
N SER A 280 66.61 15.65 22.22
CA SER A 280 66.39 16.39 23.47
C SER A 280 67.08 17.75 23.53
N ARG A 281 68.13 17.97 22.74
CA ARG A 281 68.91 19.22 22.69
C ARG A 281 68.41 20.17 21.59
N SER A 282 67.88 19.62 20.49
CA SER A 282 67.45 20.39 19.33
C SER A 282 65.97 20.78 19.35
N GLN A 283 65.09 19.99 19.99
CA GLN A 283 63.64 20.18 19.93
C GLN A 283 63.00 20.35 21.32
N PRO A 284 61.84 21.05 21.40
CA PRO A 284 61.02 21.08 22.61
C PRO A 284 60.60 19.68 23.05
N SER A 285 60.57 19.43 24.35
CA SER A 285 60.24 18.09 24.89
C SER A 285 58.82 17.61 24.52
N TYR A 286 57.88 18.54 24.30
CA TYR A 286 56.53 18.20 23.84
C TYR A 286 56.53 17.71 22.39
N THR A 287 57.35 18.32 21.50
CA THR A 287 57.45 17.96 20.08
C THR A 287 57.98 16.55 19.91
N VAL A 288 59.05 16.21 20.64
CA VAL A 288 59.62 14.86 20.64
C VAL A 288 58.62 13.83 21.16
N HIS A 289 57.87 14.16 22.21
CA HIS A 289 56.81 13.28 22.75
C HIS A 289 55.65 13.09 21.76
N PHE A 290 55.22 14.16 21.09
CA PHE A 290 54.23 14.13 20.03
C PHE A 290 54.65 13.22 18.88
N HIS A 291 55.89 13.33 18.39
CA HIS A 291 56.39 12.49 17.31
C HIS A 291 56.53 11.01 17.72
N LEU A 292 56.98 10.76 18.95
CA LEU A 292 57.01 9.41 19.51
C LEU A 292 55.61 8.81 19.57
N LEU A 293 54.63 9.58 20.06
CA LEU A 293 53.22 9.16 20.09
C LEU A 293 52.68 8.88 18.69
N GLN A 294 52.96 9.76 17.72
CA GLN A 294 52.55 9.58 16.32
C GLN A 294 53.08 8.26 15.75
N GLN A 295 54.37 7.92 15.99
CA GLN A 295 54.95 6.67 15.49
C GLN A 295 54.31 5.43 16.12
N LEU A 296 54.15 5.43 17.45
CA LEU A 296 53.58 4.29 18.16
C LEU A 296 52.11 4.07 17.79
N VAL A 297 51.32 5.13 17.70
CA VAL A 297 49.91 5.04 17.28
C VAL A 297 49.81 4.56 15.84
N SER A 298 50.66 5.07 14.94
CA SER A 298 50.69 4.59 13.55
C SER A 298 50.95 3.10 13.47
N HIS A 299 51.89 2.57 14.28
CA HIS A 299 52.17 1.14 14.33
C HIS A 299 50.95 0.33 14.83
N GLU A 300 50.36 0.72 15.96
CA GLU A 300 49.21 0.03 16.57
C GLU A 300 48.00 -0.02 15.64
N VAL A 301 47.71 1.08 14.93
CA VAL A 301 46.62 1.13 13.94
C VAL A 301 46.88 0.19 12.77
N THR A 302 48.13 0.10 12.30
CA THR A 302 48.48 -0.79 11.16
C THR A 302 48.54 -2.27 11.53
N GLN A 303 48.82 -2.61 12.80
CA GLN A 303 48.90 -3.99 13.31
C GLN A 303 47.52 -4.57 13.67
N HIS A 304 46.47 -3.74 13.72
CA HIS A 304 45.15 -4.17 14.19
C HIS A 304 44.47 -5.16 13.20
N GLN A 305 44.23 -6.39 13.66
CA GLN A 305 43.82 -7.54 12.83
C GLN A 305 42.48 -7.37 12.10
N ALA A 306 41.56 -6.54 12.63
CA ALA A 306 40.25 -6.28 12.05
C ALA A 306 40.21 -5.01 11.17
N GLY A 307 41.38 -4.48 10.79
CA GLY A 307 41.53 -3.22 10.06
C GLY A 307 41.43 -2.00 10.98
N GLY A 308 42.03 -0.88 10.56
CA GLY A 308 42.14 0.33 11.38
C GLY A 308 40.81 0.92 11.86
N THR A 309 39.70 0.66 11.15
CA THR A 309 38.34 1.14 11.47
C THR A 309 37.71 0.49 12.71
N SER A 310 38.35 -0.51 13.33
CA SER A 310 37.88 -1.17 14.55
C SER A 310 38.70 -0.82 15.79
N TRP A 311 39.76 -0.02 15.64
CA TRP A 311 40.63 0.38 16.74
C TRP A 311 39.90 1.33 17.69
N ASP A 312 39.97 1.04 19.00
CA ASP A 312 39.22 1.72 20.08
C ASP A 312 40.00 2.84 20.77
N ALA A 313 41.11 3.29 20.16
CA ALA A 313 42.11 4.18 20.77
C ALA A 313 42.89 3.57 21.95
N SER A 314 42.78 2.27 22.23
CA SER A 314 43.63 1.62 23.23
C SER A 314 45.03 1.37 22.67
N LEU A 315 46.03 1.78 23.45
CA LEU A 315 47.44 1.52 23.17
C LEU A 315 47.88 0.29 23.96
N SER A 316 48.84 -0.48 23.43
CA SER A 316 49.42 -1.61 24.15
C SER A 316 50.07 -1.17 25.47
N PRO A 317 50.12 -2.04 26.50
CA PRO A 317 50.79 -1.73 27.76
C PRO A 317 52.24 -1.27 27.58
N GLN A 318 52.93 -1.78 26.55
CA GLN A 318 54.29 -1.41 26.17
C GLN A 318 54.35 0.05 25.70
N ALA A 319 53.48 0.43 24.75
CA ALA A 319 53.39 1.79 24.23
C ALA A 319 53.06 2.81 25.33
N VAL A 320 52.05 2.49 26.16
CA VAL A 320 51.63 3.34 27.29
C VAL A 320 52.80 3.52 28.27
N THR A 321 53.55 2.47 28.57
CA THR A 321 54.72 2.54 29.47
C THR A 321 55.81 3.45 28.91
N ILE A 322 56.15 3.34 27.62
CA ILE A 322 57.21 4.16 27.01
C ILE A 322 56.80 5.64 27.01
N LEU A 323 55.56 5.94 26.63
CA LEU A 323 55.02 7.30 26.61
C LEU A 323 54.94 7.90 28.01
N PHE A 324 54.49 7.12 29.00
CA PHE A 324 54.45 7.52 30.41
C PHE A 324 55.85 7.82 30.95
N LEU A 325 56.83 6.96 30.69
CA LEU A 325 58.22 7.17 31.10
C LEU A 325 58.79 8.43 30.44
N HIS A 326 58.57 8.61 29.13
CA HIS A 326 59.05 9.80 28.42
C HIS A 326 58.43 11.08 29.00
N ALA A 327 57.10 11.11 29.17
CA ALA A 327 56.39 12.27 29.70
C ALA A 327 56.81 12.61 31.13
N THR A 328 56.92 11.60 32.00
CA THR A 328 57.29 11.76 33.41
C THR A 328 58.72 12.25 33.55
N GLN A 329 59.66 11.60 32.85
CA GLN A 329 61.08 11.95 32.93
C GLN A 329 61.38 13.32 32.29
N LYS A 330 60.54 13.83 31.38
CA LYS A 330 60.65 15.16 30.76
C LYS A 330 59.82 16.25 31.44
N ASP A 331 59.10 15.91 32.51
CA ASP A 331 58.19 16.80 33.24
C ASP A 331 57.11 17.45 32.34
N LEU A 332 56.51 16.66 31.44
CA LEU A 332 55.42 17.13 30.59
C LEU A 332 54.11 17.20 31.37
N SER A 333 53.50 18.39 31.42
CA SER A 333 52.16 18.58 32.01
C SER A 333 51.09 17.77 31.27
N ASP A 334 50.02 17.40 31.97
CA ASP A 334 48.86 16.68 31.40
C ASP A 334 48.23 17.42 30.19
N PHE A 335 48.27 18.77 30.18
CA PHE A 335 47.81 19.58 29.04
C PHE A 335 48.64 19.35 27.78
N HIS A 336 49.98 19.42 27.89
CA HIS A 336 50.89 19.14 26.77
C HIS A 336 50.78 17.71 26.26
N GLN A 337 50.51 16.73 27.14
CA GLN A 337 50.23 15.35 26.73
C GLN A 337 48.91 15.26 25.93
N SER A 338 47.84 15.92 26.39
CA SER A 338 46.56 15.97 25.70
C SER A 338 46.65 16.69 24.34
N MET A 339 47.42 17.79 24.28
CA MET A 339 47.71 18.50 23.04
C MET A 339 48.52 17.64 22.06
N ALA A 340 49.57 16.95 22.53
CA ALA A 340 50.34 16.02 21.70
C ALA A 340 49.45 14.88 21.17
N GLN A 341 48.54 14.35 21.99
CA GLN A 341 47.59 13.32 21.58
C GLN A 341 46.64 13.83 20.49
N TRP A 342 46.11 15.04 20.63
CA TRP A 342 45.29 15.66 19.60
C TRP A 342 46.05 15.84 18.28
N LEU A 343 47.24 16.43 18.32
CA LEU A 343 48.03 16.67 17.12
C LEU A 343 48.38 15.35 16.41
N ALA A 344 48.73 14.31 17.16
CA ALA A 344 49.06 12.99 16.60
C ALA A 344 47.83 12.36 15.96
N TYR A 345 46.73 12.28 16.69
CA TYR A 345 45.54 11.58 16.22
C TYR A 345 44.87 12.34 15.07
N SER A 346 44.80 13.67 15.12
CA SER A 346 44.21 14.48 14.05
C SER A 346 44.99 14.39 12.74
N ARG A 347 46.33 14.35 12.80
CA ARG A 347 47.18 14.15 11.62
C ARG A 347 47.07 12.73 11.08
N LEU A 348 47.16 11.72 11.94
CA LEU A 348 47.06 10.32 11.52
C LEU A 348 45.67 10.00 10.94
N TYR A 349 44.59 10.58 11.48
CA TYR A 349 43.24 10.37 10.95
C TYR A 349 43.08 10.85 9.50
N GLN A 350 43.86 11.85 9.08
CA GLN A 350 43.83 12.36 7.71
C GLN A 350 44.58 11.44 6.72
N SER A 351 45.47 10.57 7.22
CA SER A 351 46.28 9.66 6.41
C SER A 351 45.95 8.17 6.58
N LEU A 352 45.36 7.78 7.71
CA LEU A 352 45.03 6.41 8.09
C LEU A 352 43.53 6.31 8.41
N GLU A 353 42.89 5.22 8.00
CA GLU A 353 41.47 4.99 8.26
C GLU A 353 41.24 4.34 9.64
N PHE A 354 40.91 5.15 10.64
CA PHE A 354 40.44 4.68 11.96
C PHE A 354 39.23 5.49 12.47
N PRO A 355 38.51 5.06 13.52
CA PRO A 355 37.30 5.74 13.98
C PRO A 355 37.56 7.19 14.42
N SER A 356 36.74 8.11 13.94
CA SER A 356 36.81 9.52 14.37
C SER A 356 36.46 9.70 15.85
N SER A 357 35.75 8.75 16.48
CA SER A 357 35.45 8.76 17.92
C SER A 357 36.71 8.86 18.79
N CYS A 358 37.85 8.34 18.33
CA CYS A 358 39.14 8.42 19.02
C CYS A 358 39.62 9.87 19.24
N LEU A 359 39.10 10.83 18.46
CA LEU A 359 39.43 12.26 18.55
C LEU A 359 38.66 13.00 19.65
N LEU A 360 37.58 12.42 20.18
CA LEU A 360 36.72 13.07 21.17
C LEU A 360 37.41 13.25 22.53
N HIS A 361 38.15 12.25 23.00
CA HIS A 361 38.84 12.33 24.29
C HIS A 361 39.93 13.41 24.30
N PRO A 362 40.84 13.52 23.31
CA PRO A 362 41.82 14.60 23.27
C PRO A 362 41.18 16.00 23.23
N ILE A 363 40.15 16.21 22.41
CA ILE A 363 39.42 17.48 22.35
C ILE A 363 38.81 17.85 23.70
N THR A 364 38.12 16.92 24.34
CA THR A 364 37.43 17.20 25.62
C THR A 364 38.41 17.47 26.75
N SER A 365 39.55 16.78 26.78
CA SER A 365 40.64 17.03 27.73
C SER A 365 41.28 18.41 27.53
N ILE A 366 41.51 18.84 26.28
CA ILE A 366 42.01 20.19 25.96
C ILE A 366 41.03 21.26 26.45
N GLU A 367 39.73 21.10 26.20
CA GLU A 367 38.71 22.07 26.65
C GLU A 367 38.63 22.17 28.17
N TYR A 368 38.66 21.04 28.89
CA TYR A 368 38.62 21.03 30.37
C TYR A 368 39.82 21.76 30.98
N GLN A 369 41.01 21.60 30.38
CA GLN A 369 42.26 22.14 30.90
C GLN A 369 42.64 23.51 30.31
N TRP A 370 41.85 24.06 29.37
CA TRP A 370 42.15 25.29 28.63
C TRP A 370 42.43 26.50 29.55
N ILE A 371 41.72 26.60 30.68
CA ILE A 371 41.83 27.72 31.64
C ILE A 371 43.21 27.75 32.35
N GLN A 372 43.94 26.62 32.39
CA GLN A 372 45.19 26.49 33.14
C GLN A 372 46.47 26.67 32.29
N GLY A 373 46.36 26.70 30.95
CA GLY A 373 47.52 26.65 30.05
C GLY A 373 47.96 28.00 29.49
N ARG A 374 49.18 28.46 29.82
CA ARG A 374 49.86 29.52 29.03
C ARG A 374 50.63 28.87 27.87
N LEU A 375 49.99 28.74 26.71
CA LEU A 375 50.63 28.28 25.48
C LEU A 375 51.55 29.35 24.86
N LYS A 376 52.69 28.92 24.30
CA LYS A 376 53.55 29.76 23.46
C LYS A 376 52.85 30.07 22.11
N ALA A 377 53.30 31.12 21.42
CA ALA A 377 52.73 31.50 20.12
C ALA A 377 52.80 30.38 19.08
N GLU A 378 53.96 29.71 18.96
CA GLU A 378 54.17 28.57 18.05
C GLU A 378 53.17 27.42 18.31
N GLN A 379 52.93 27.10 19.58
CA GLN A 379 52.00 26.05 20.00
C GLN A 379 50.54 26.41 19.69
N ARG A 380 50.19 27.69 19.80
CA ARG A 380 48.85 28.19 19.43
C ARG A 380 48.62 28.07 17.93
N GLU A 381 49.61 28.42 17.12
CA GLU A 381 49.57 28.30 15.66
C GLU A 381 49.51 26.85 15.20
N GLU A 382 50.29 25.96 15.81
CA GLU A 382 50.27 24.52 15.53
C GLU A 382 48.89 23.90 15.82
N LEU A 383 48.29 24.27 16.96
CA LEU A 383 46.95 23.81 17.34
C LEU A 383 45.86 24.39 16.42
N ALA A 384 45.95 25.67 16.07
CA ALA A 384 45.03 26.33 15.14
C ALA A 384 45.09 25.66 13.75
N THR A 385 46.29 25.40 13.24
CA THR A 385 46.51 24.73 11.95
C THR A 385 45.96 23.31 11.95
N SER A 386 46.12 22.58 13.05
CA SER A 386 45.53 21.24 13.20
C SER A 386 44.00 21.28 13.17
N PHE A 387 43.37 22.23 13.87
CA PHE A 387 41.91 22.41 13.85
C PHE A 387 41.38 22.74 12.46
N THR A 388 42.01 23.68 11.76
CA THR A 388 41.59 24.08 10.41
C THR A 388 41.81 22.97 9.38
N SER A 389 42.95 22.26 9.45
CA SER A 389 43.25 21.10 8.58
C SER A 389 42.23 19.99 8.76
N LEU A 390 41.90 19.62 10.00
CA LEU A 390 40.91 18.58 10.26
C LEU A 390 39.50 19.02 9.84
N LEU A 391 39.13 20.28 10.05
CA LEU A 391 37.85 20.82 9.58
C LEU A 391 37.74 20.72 8.06
N ALA A 392 38.77 21.17 7.32
CA ALA A 392 38.81 21.09 5.86
C ALA A 392 38.73 19.63 5.37
N TYR A 393 39.49 18.73 5.98
CA TYR A 393 39.44 17.29 5.67
C TYR A 393 38.06 16.69 5.95
N GLY A 394 37.46 16.97 7.12
CA GLY A 394 36.13 16.51 7.49
C GLY A 394 35.05 17.01 6.52
N LEU A 395 35.10 18.28 6.11
CA LEU A 395 34.20 18.84 5.09
C LEU A 395 34.39 18.16 3.73
N SER A 396 35.63 17.80 3.36
CA SER A 396 35.90 17.06 2.11
C SER A 396 35.29 15.65 2.12
N LEU A 397 35.30 14.96 3.27
CA LEU A 397 34.65 13.66 3.45
C LEU A 397 33.12 13.80 3.41
N ILE A 398 32.58 14.84 4.05
CA ILE A 398 31.14 15.13 4.02
C ILE A 398 30.68 15.48 2.61
N ARG A 399 31.44 16.25 1.83
CA ARG A 399 31.16 16.51 0.41
C ARG A 399 31.02 15.23 -0.40
N LYS A 400 31.83 14.21 -0.08
CA LYS A 400 31.83 12.89 -0.74
C LYS A 400 31.14 11.80 0.08
N PHE A 401 30.20 12.15 0.97
CA PHE A 401 29.67 11.19 1.94
C PHE A 401 29.02 9.95 1.29
N ARG A 402 28.40 10.09 0.12
CA ARG A 402 27.75 9.00 -0.62
C ARG A 402 28.72 7.90 -1.04
N SER A 403 29.95 8.26 -1.38
CA SER A 403 31.00 7.31 -1.79
C SER A 403 31.88 6.87 -0.62
N VAL A 404 32.15 7.77 0.34
CA VAL A 404 33.01 7.48 1.50
C VAL A 404 32.29 6.66 2.57
N PHE A 405 30.98 6.90 2.75
CA PHE A 405 30.14 6.20 3.72
C PHE A 405 28.98 5.48 3.02
N PRO A 406 29.25 4.47 2.17
CA PRO A 406 28.20 3.80 1.43
C PRO A 406 27.30 2.99 2.39
N LEU A 407 25.99 2.99 2.13
CA LEU A 407 25.00 2.23 2.92
C LEU A 407 25.13 0.71 2.77
N SER A 408 25.95 0.23 1.81
CA SER A 408 26.31 -1.18 1.68
C SER A 408 27.13 -1.69 2.88
N VAL A 409 27.79 -0.79 3.61
CA VAL A 409 28.56 -1.11 4.82
C VAL A 409 27.75 -0.67 6.05
N SER A 410 27.47 -1.62 6.94
CA SER A 410 26.57 -1.42 8.08
C SER A 410 27.02 -0.33 9.07
N ASP A 411 28.32 -0.12 9.22
CA ASP A 411 28.90 0.87 10.15
C ASP A 411 29.09 2.27 9.53
N SER A 412 28.80 2.46 8.23
CA SER A 412 28.93 3.76 7.57
C SER A 412 28.13 4.89 8.22
N PRO A 413 26.84 4.71 8.59
CA PRO A 413 26.04 5.76 9.22
C PRO A 413 26.59 6.21 10.58
N SER A 414 27.05 5.27 11.41
CA SER A 414 27.67 5.52 12.72
C SER A 414 29.01 6.24 12.58
N ARG A 415 29.82 5.88 11.58
CA ARG A 415 31.08 6.56 11.27
C ARG A 415 30.86 8.02 10.87
N LEU A 416 29.92 8.30 9.98
CA LEU A 416 29.57 9.68 9.62
C LEU A 416 29.03 10.47 10.81
N GLN A 417 28.14 9.87 11.61
CA GLN A 417 27.63 10.51 12.81
C GLN A 417 28.74 10.84 13.81
N SER A 418 29.73 9.95 13.98
CA SER A 418 30.88 10.18 14.85
C SER A 418 31.76 11.32 14.34
N LEU A 419 32.01 11.39 13.03
CA LEU A 419 32.74 12.50 12.41
C LEU A 419 32.02 13.85 12.65
N LEU A 420 30.70 13.89 12.42
CA LEU A 420 29.91 15.11 12.69
C LEU A 420 29.96 15.52 14.16
N ARG A 421 29.91 14.56 15.09
CA ARG A 421 30.04 14.83 16.53
C ARG A 421 31.40 15.45 16.88
N VAL A 422 32.49 14.93 16.31
CA VAL A 422 33.85 15.48 16.50
C VAL A 422 33.92 16.92 16.00
N LEU A 423 33.46 17.19 14.78
CA LEU A 423 33.46 18.53 14.20
C LEU A 423 32.60 19.50 15.02
N VAL A 424 31.41 19.08 15.44
CA VAL A 424 30.52 19.89 16.30
C VAL A 424 31.19 20.20 17.64
N GLN A 425 31.80 19.19 18.28
CA GLN A 425 32.45 19.39 19.57
C GLN A 425 33.65 20.33 19.43
N MET A 426 34.48 20.12 18.41
CA MET A 426 35.64 20.96 18.10
C MET A 426 35.24 22.42 17.87
N CYS A 427 34.28 22.70 16.99
CA CYS A 427 33.85 24.07 16.69
C CYS A 427 33.10 24.76 17.86
N LYS A 428 32.65 24.02 18.88
CA LYS A 428 32.02 24.56 20.09
C LYS A 428 33.01 24.89 21.21
N MET A 429 34.24 24.40 21.12
CA MET A 429 35.27 24.64 22.13
C MET A 429 35.62 26.13 22.23
N LYS A 430 35.94 26.59 23.44
CA LYS A 430 36.51 27.92 23.63
C LYS A 430 37.85 28.04 22.94
N ALA A 431 38.65 26.96 22.98
CA ALA A 431 39.95 26.90 22.31
C ALA A 431 39.84 27.17 20.80
N PHE A 432 38.84 26.60 20.13
CA PHE A 432 38.61 26.82 18.70
C PHE A 432 38.16 28.25 18.40
N GLY A 433 37.25 28.80 19.21
CA GLY A 433 36.78 30.18 19.04
C GLY A 433 37.88 31.23 19.23
N GLU A 434 38.83 31.00 20.15
CA GLU A 434 39.96 31.90 20.38
C GLU A 434 41.07 31.76 19.31
N LEU A 435 41.33 30.55 18.83
CA LEU A 435 42.41 30.27 17.87
C LEU A 435 42.00 30.42 16.40
N CYS A 436 40.71 30.24 16.09
CA CYS A 436 40.17 30.27 14.73
C CYS A 436 38.95 31.21 14.62
N PRO A 437 39.09 32.51 14.91
CA PRO A 437 37.98 33.45 15.00
C PRO A 437 37.25 33.71 13.66
N ASP A 438 37.95 33.55 12.53
CA ASP A 438 37.41 33.82 11.18
C ASP A 438 36.58 32.66 10.59
N SER A 439 36.40 31.56 11.34
CA SER A 439 35.68 30.39 10.84
C SER A 439 34.16 30.61 10.81
N ALA A 440 33.54 30.38 9.65
CA ALA A 440 32.08 30.43 9.52
C ALA A 440 31.40 29.33 10.36
N PRO A 441 30.12 29.52 10.78
CA PRO A 441 29.39 28.51 11.52
C PRO A 441 29.38 27.14 10.82
N LEU A 442 29.72 26.09 11.58
CA LEU A 442 29.81 24.72 11.06
C LEU A 442 28.58 24.28 10.24
N PRO A 443 27.31 24.58 10.63
CA PRO A 443 26.17 24.20 9.81
C PRO A 443 26.19 24.80 8.41
N GLN A 444 26.65 26.04 8.24
CA GLN A 444 26.73 26.70 6.93
C GLN A 444 27.80 26.04 6.04
N LEU A 445 28.99 25.75 6.60
CA LEU A 445 30.06 25.07 5.88
C LEU A 445 29.65 23.66 5.44
N VAL A 446 28.95 22.93 6.31
CA VAL A 446 28.43 21.59 5.99
C VAL A 446 27.34 21.67 4.93
N SER A 447 26.42 22.65 5.01
CA SER A 447 25.40 22.84 3.98
C SER A 447 25.99 23.12 2.61
N GLU A 448 27.03 23.95 2.52
CA GLU A 448 27.70 24.25 1.26
C GLU A 448 28.46 23.02 0.72
N ALA A 449 29.16 22.28 1.59
CA ALA A 449 29.83 21.03 1.20
C ALA A 449 28.83 19.98 0.67
N LEU A 450 27.65 19.86 1.29
CA LEU A 450 26.59 18.94 0.86
C LEU A 450 25.95 19.35 -0.47
N ARG A 451 25.74 20.66 -0.69
CA ARG A 451 25.25 21.20 -1.97
C ARG A 451 26.22 20.87 -3.09
N MET A 452 27.49 21.28 -2.93
CA MET A 452 28.54 21.02 -3.91
C MET A 452 28.74 19.52 -4.17
N GLY A 453 28.71 18.71 -3.12
CA GLY A 453 28.81 17.25 -3.22
C GLY A 453 27.65 16.60 -3.96
N THR A 454 26.44 17.16 -3.86
CA THR A 454 25.25 16.65 -4.55
C THR A 454 25.32 16.93 -6.05
N VAL A 455 25.76 18.13 -6.44
CA VAL A 455 25.99 18.50 -7.85
C VAL A 455 27.09 17.63 -8.48
N GLU A 456 28.22 17.44 -7.79
CA GLU A 456 29.30 16.58 -8.26
C GLU A 456 28.86 15.11 -8.41
N TRP A 457 28.10 14.59 -7.46
CA TRP A 457 27.55 13.25 -7.52
C TRP A 457 26.62 13.07 -8.74
N PHE A 458 25.76 14.05 -9.02
CA PHE A 458 24.89 14.01 -10.20
C PHE A 458 25.71 13.94 -11.50
N HIS A 459 26.74 14.77 -11.64
CA HIS A 459 27.60 14.74 -12.82
C HIS A 459 28.39 13.42 -12.96
N LEU A 460 28.83 12.83 -11.84
CA LEU A 460 29.46 11.51 -11.84
C LEU A 460 28.48 10.42 -12.33
N MET A 461 27.25 10.42 -11.83
CA MET A 461 26.21 9.47 -12.26
C MET A 461 25.82 9.69 -13.72
N GLN A 462 25.75 10.95 -14.16
CA GLN A 462 25.51 11.31 -15.56
C GLN A 462 26.59 10.73 -16.48
N GLN A 463 27.87 10.83 -16.10
CA GLN A 463 28.98 10.24 -16.85
C GLN A 463 28.90 8.71 -16.87
N HIS A 464 28.54 8.07 -15.75
CA HIS A 464 28.40 6.62 -15.65
C HIS A 464 27.35 6.06 -16.63
N HIS A 465 26.25 6.79 -16.82
CA HIS A 465 25.15 6.39 -17.70
C HIS A 465 25.34 6.80 -19.17
N GLN A 466 26.44 7.47 -19.55
CA GLN A 466 26.60 7.90 -20.95
C GLN A 466 26.62 6.68 -21.88
N PRO A 467 25.72 6.62 -22.88
CA PRO A 467 25.63 5.46 -23.76
C PRO A 467 26.85 5.41 -24.69
N MET A 468 27.36 4.20 -24.94
CA MET A 468 28.47 3.99 -25.89
C MET A 468 28.06 4.30 -27.34
N VAL A 469 26.77 4.19 -27.66
CA VAL A 469 26.18 4.53 -28.96
C VAL A 469 25.37 5.81 -28.82
N GLN A 470 25.69 6.83 -29.62
CA GLN A 470 24.98 8.11 -29.62
C GLN A 470 23.73 8.03 -30.48
N GLY A 471 22.65 7.49 -29.92
CA GLY A 471 21.31 7.53 -30.49
C GLY A 471 20.31 8.19 -29.55
N ILE A 472 19.22 8.74 -30.11
CA ILE A 472 18.18 9.42 -29.33
C ILE A 472 17.51 8.44 -28.35
N LEU A 473 17.26 7.21 -28.77
CA LEU A 473 16.65 6.18 -27.93
C LEU A 473 17.58 5.75 -26.78
N GLU A 474 18.86 5.53 -27.06
CA GLU A 474 19.88 5.16 -26.08
C GLU A 474 20.11 6.29 -25.08
N ALA A 475 20.10 7.55 -25.54
CA ALA A 475 20.15 8.72 -24.68
C ALA A 475 18.92 8.83 -23.75
N GLY A 476 17.72 8.49 -24.26
CA GLY A 476 16.50 8.45 -23.46
C GLY A 476 16.53 7.36 -22.39
N LYS A 477 17.00 6.15 -22.72
CA LYS A 477 17.19 5.06 -21.76
C LYS A 477 18.23 5.40 -20.68
N ALA A 478 19.37 5.98 -21.09
CA ALA A 478 20.40 6.46 -20.17
C ALA A 478 19.86 7.53 -19.19
N LEU A 479 19.05 8.46 -19.70
CA LEU A 479 18.40 9.48 -18.88
C LEU A 479 17.38 8.87 -17.91
N LEU A 480 16.60 7.88 -18.34
CA LEU A 480 15.68 7.17 -17.46
C LEU A 480 16.42 6.49 -16.30
N SER A 481 17.51 5.77 -16.58
CA SER A 481 18.34 5.15 -15.54
C SER A 481 18.93 6.19 -14.58
N LEU A 482 19.41 7.33 -15.10
CA LEU A 482 19.89 8.44 -14.28
C LEU A 482 18.79 8.97 -13.35
N VAL A 483 17.58 9.20 -13.85
CA VAL A 483 16.44 9.67 -13.02
C VAL A 483 16.08 8.65 -11.93
N GLN A 484 16.09 7.36 -12.25
CA GLN A 484 15.83 6.29 -11.28
C GLN A 484 16.89 6.24 -10.18
N ASP A 485 18.17 6.41 -10.50
CA ASP A 485 19.25 6.47 -9.53
C ASP A 485 19.16 7.72 -8.64
N VAL A 486 18.81 8.87 -9.22
CA VAL A 486 18.55 10.11 -8.47
C VAL A 486 17.37 9.91 -7.51
N MET A 487 16.27 9.32 -7.95
CA MET A 487 15.14 8.97 -7.06
C MET A 487 15.59 8.03 -5.94
N GLY A 488 16.37 7.01 -6.27
CA GLY A 488 16.97 6.09 -5.31
C GLY A 488 17.78 6.82 -4.23
N ASP A 489 18.66 7.74 -4.61
CA ASP A 489 19.43 8.57 -3.69
C ASP A 489 18.52 9.46 -2.82
N LEU A 490 17.52 10.10 -3.40
CA LEU A 490 16.56 10.93 -2.66
C LEU A 490 15.77 10.13 -1.62
N TYR A 491 15.36 8.90 -1.94
CA TYR A 491 14.75 8.00 -0.96
C TYR A 491 15.69 7.69 0.20
N GLN A 492 16.97 7.43 -0.06
CA GLN A 492 17.97 7.20 0.99
C GLN A 492 18.25 8.46 1.80
N CYS A 493 18.30 9.62 1.13
CA CYS A 493 18.42 10.92 1.78
C CYS A 493 17.26 11.13 2.76
N ARG A 494 16.02 10.92 2.33
CA ARG A 494 14.83 11.08 3.18
C ARG A 494 14.81 10.11 4.37
N ARG A 495 15.14 8.83 4.16
CA ARG A 495 14.98 7.78 5.17
C ARG A 495 16.11 7.72 6.19
N THR A 496 17.35 7.90 5.75
CA THR A 496 18.56 7.61 6.53
C THR A 496 19.38 8.86 6.75
N TRP A 497 19.88 9.49 5.68
CA TRP A 497 20.85 10.57 5.81
C TRP A 497 20.26 11.83 6.45
N ASN A 498 19.02 12.20 6.11
CA ASN A 498 18.36 13.38 6.66
C ASN A 498 18.24 13.28 8.18
N LYS A 499 17.97 12.09 8.73
CA LYS A 499 17.92 11.89 10.19
C LYS A 499 19.27 12.19 10.84
N ILE A 500 20.38 11.80 10.23
CA ILE A 500 21.72 12.01 10.80
C ILE A 500 22.05 13.50 10.81
N PHE A 501 21.93 14.18 9.67
CA PHE A 501 22.24 15.61 9.55
C PHE A 501 21.27 16.48 10.34
N HIS A 502 19.97 16.16 10.36
CA HIS A 502 18.98 16.88 11.14
C HIS A 502 19.17 16.70 12.65
N ASN A 503 19.49 15.48 13.12
CA ASN A 503 19.70 15.22 14.54
C ASN A 503 20.97 15.92 15.08
N VAL A 504 22.04 16.00 14.30
CA VAL A 504 23.33 16.55 14.75
C VAL A 504 23.47 18.05 14.48
N LEU A 505 23.08 18.53 13.30
CA LEU A 505 23.30 19.90 12.83
C LEU A 505 22.03 20.68 12.50
N LYS A 506 20.83 20.05 12.59
CA LYS A 506 19.54 20.65 12.20
C LYS A 506 19.47 21.06 10.72
N ILE A 507 20.25 20.40 9.87
CA ILE A 507 20.24 20.60 8.41
C ILE A 507 19.23 19.63 7.78
N ASP A 508 18.36 20.14 6.92
CA ASP A 508 17.49 19.33 6.06
C ASP A 508 18.21 18.98 4.75
N LEU A 509 18.86 17.82 4.74
CA LEU A 509 19.57 17.33 3.55
C LEU A 509 18.60 16.96 2.43
N PHE A 510 17.41 16.45 2.77
CA PHE A 510 16.47 15.97 1.76
C PHE A 510 15.98 17.13 0.90
N THR A 511 15.48 18.20 1.52
CA THR A 511 14.99 19.37 0.81
C THR A 511 16.11 20.02 -0.02
N MET A 512 17.31 20.17 0.56
CA MET A 512 18.47 20.71 -0.16
C MET A 512 18.82 19.86 -1.39
N ALA A 513 18.99 18.54 -1.23
CA ALA A 513 19.37 17.66 -2.33
C ALA A 513 18.26 17.62 -3.41
N PHE A 514 16.99 17.63 -3.01
CA PHE A 514 15.86 17.66 -3.93
C PHE A 514 15.89 18.92 -4.81
N LEU A 515 16.08 20.11 -4.21
CA LEU A 515 16.09 21.39 -4.94
C LEU A 515 17.21 21.48 -5.98
N GLU A 516 18.41 20.96 -5.67
CA GLU A 516 19.53 20.94 -6.62
C GLU A 516 19.31 19.89 -7.73
N LEU A 517 18.89 18.68 -7.34
CA LEU A 517 18.72 17.56 -8.27
C LEU A 517 17.55 17.77 -9.22
N GLN A 518 16.44 18.36 -8.77
CA GLN A 518 15.29 18.64 -9.64
C GLN A 518 15.68 19.58 -10.79
N TRP A 519 16.54 20.57 -10.54
CA TRP A 519 16.95 21.54 -11.55
C TRP A 519 17.86 20.89 -12.60
N LEU A 520 18.82 20.08 -12.13
CA LEU A 520 19.73 19.33 -13.00
C LEU A 520 18.97 18.31 -13.86
N VAL A 521 17.99 17.60 -13.27
CA VAL A 521 17.12 16.67 -13.99
C VAL A 521 16.24 17.42 -15.00
N ALA A 522 15.58 18.52 -14.59
CA ALA A 522 14.73 19.34 -15.45
C ALA A 522 15.47 19.78 -16.71
N LYS A 523 16.66 20.38 -16.55
CA LYS A 523 17.49 20.82 -17.67
C LYS A 523 17.81 19.67 -18.63
N ARG A 524 18.18 18.50 -18.10
CA ARG A 524 18.57 17.36 -18.93
C ARG A 524 17.39 16.74 -19.68
N VAL A 525 16.23 16.66 -19.04
CA VAL A 525 14.99 16.19 -19.67
C VAL A 525 14.58 17.14 -20.77
N GLN A 526 14.59 18.44 -20.50
CA GLN A 526 14.22 19.46 -21.48
C GLN A 526 15.13 19.41 -22.72
N ASP A 527 16.44 19.29 -22.53
CA ASP A 527 17.40 19.12 -23.64
C ASP A 527 17.10 17.86 -24.46
N HIS A 528 16.74 16.75 -23.80
CA HIS A 528 16.43 15.49 -24.47
C HIS A 528 15.11 15.56 -25.24
N THR A 529 14.04 16.09 -24.64
CA THR A 529 12.74 16.24 -25.31
C THR A 529 12.83 17.20 -26.50
N ALA A 530 13.63 18.27 -26.37
CA ALA A 530 13.88 19.18 -27.48
C ALA A 530 14.63 18.49 -28.64
N ALA A 531 15.56 17.58 -28.34
CA ALA A 531 16.29 16.82 -29.34
C ALA A 531 15.45 15.75 -30.06
N VAL A 532 14.39 15.21 -29.43
CA VAL A 532 13.46 14.27 -30.05
C VAL A 532 12.59 14.97 -31.11
N GLY A 533 12.15 16.21 -30.85
CA GLY A 533 11.25 16.96 -31.73
C GLY A 533 9.80 16.46 -31.73
N ASP A 534 9.03 16.83 -32.76
CA ASP A 534 7.57 16.59 -32.81
C ASP A 534 7.18 15.19 -33.31
N LEU A 535 8.06 14.51 -34.06
CA LEU A 535 7.79 13.21 -34.66
C LEU A 535 8.38 12.08 -33.80
N VAL A 536 7.55 11.55 -32.89
CA VAL A 536 7.95 10.52 -31.94
C VAL A 536 7.72 9.12 -32.52
N SER A 537 8.80 8.38 -32.80
CA SER A 537 8.70 6.96 -33.18
C SER A 537 8.15 6.10 -32.04
N PRO A 538 7.56 4.92 -32.29
CA PRO A 538 6.98 4.09 -31.23
C PRO A 538 7.96 3.72 -30.12
N ASP A 539 9.21 3.37 -30.47
CA ASP A 539 10.24 2.97 -29.50
C ASP A 539 10.72 4.15 -28.64
N VAL A 540 10.84 5.35 -29.23
CA VAL A 540 11.16 6.57 -28.50
C VAL A 540 9.98 6.99 -27.63
N GLY A 541 8.75 6.81 -28.12
CA GLY A 541 7.52 7.06 -27.37
C GLY A 541 7.45 6.25 -26.07
N GLU A 542 7.77 4.95 -26.11
CA GLU A 542 7.80 4.11 -24.91
C GLU A 542 8.85 4.59 -23.89
N SER A 543 10.05 4.94 -24.36
CA SER A 543 11.09 5.51 -23.49
C SER A 543 10.66 6.83 -22.85
N LEU A 544 9.99 7.71 -23.61
CA LEU A 544 9.47 8.98 -23.11
C LEU A 544 8.30 8.77 -22.13
N PHE A 545 7.46 7.77 -22.34
CA PHE A 545 6.37 7.44 -21.41
C PHE A 545 6.93 7.00 -20.05
N GLN A 546 7.92 6.10 -20.04
CA GLN A 546 8.59 5.67 -18.81
C GLN A 546 9.27 6.85 -18.11
N LEU A 547 9.94 7.72 -18.86
CA LEU A 547 10.56 8.94 -18.32
C LEU A 547 9.52 9.88 -17.70
N TYR A 548 8.38 10.10 -18.37
CA TYR A 548 7.28 10.92 -17.84
C TYR A 548 6.76 10.37 -16.51
N VAL A 549 6.50 9.06 -16.43
CA VAL A 549 6.02 8.42 -15.19
C VAL A 549 7.07 8.54 -14.08
N SER A 550 8.34 8.27 -14.36
CA SER A 550 9.42 8.43 -13.38
C SER A 550 9.58 9.88 -12.90
N LEU A 551 9.42 10.87 -13.77
CA LEU A 551 9.44 12.28 -13.37
C LEU A 551 8.24 12.68 -12.51
N ARG A 552 7.06 12.11 -12.78
CA ARG A 552 5.88 12.31 -11.92
C ARG A 552 6.11 11.74 -10.53
N GLU A 553 6.65 10.53 -10.43
CA GLU A 553 7.04 9.93 -9.15
C GLU A 553 8.13 10.76 -8.44
N PHE A 554 9.12 11.27 -9.18
CA PHE A 554 10.13 12.19 -8.66
C PHE A 554 9.49 13.45 -8.06
N CYS A 555 8.55 14.09 -8.77
CA CYS A 555 7.87 15.30 -8.27
C CYS A 555 7.02 15.02 -7.02
N GLN A 556 6.39 13.85 -6.93
CA GLN A 556 5.63 13.42 -5.74
C GLN A 556 6.51 13.21 -4.50
N LEU A 557 7.83 13.05 -4.66
CA LEU A 557 8.76 13.01 -3.53
C LEU A 557 9.01 14.37 -2.89
N GLY A 558 8.77 15.46 -3.64
CA GLY A 558 9.08 16.82 -3.20
C GLY A 558 8.41 17.23 -1.88
N PRO A 559 8.97 18.25 -1.19
CA PRO A 559 8.41 18.75 0.06
C PRO A 559 7.05 19.44 -0.16
N SER A 560 6.04 19.07 0.64
CA SER A 560 4.64 19.51 0.47
C SER A 560 4.39 21.01 0.68
N ASP A 561 5.31 21.74 1.32
CA ASP A 561 5.14 23.15 1.74
C ASP A 561 6.03 24.15 0.96
N SER A 562 6.49 23.81 -0.24
CA SER A 562 7.32 24.72 -1.04
C SER A 562 6.44 25.72 -1.81
N HIS A 563 6.43 26.99 -1.36
CA HIS A 563 5.83 28.12 -2.10
C HIS A 563 6.68 28.61 -3.28
N GLU A 564 7.83 27.99 -3.52
CA GLU A 564 8.73 28.32 -4.64
C GLU A 564 8.35 27.54 -5.90
N VAL A 565 8.37 28.22 -7.05
CA VAL A 565 8.19 27.58 -8.37
C VAL A 565 9.36 26.64 -8.62
N LEU A 566 9.07 25.35 -8.69
CA LEU A 566 10.05 24.30 -8.91
C LEU A 566 10.44 24.23 -10.39
N ALA A 567 11.67 23.83 -10.70
CA ALA A 567 12.15 23.72 -12.09
C ALA A 567 11.40 22.67 -12.93
N LEU A 568 10.80 21.68 -12.25
CA LEU A 568 9.96 20.66 -12.87
C LEU A 568 8.48 21.09 -12.93
N ASP A 569 8.11 22.29 -12.46
CA ASP A 569 6.73 22.76 -12.60
C ASP A 569 6.36 22.88 -14.08
N GLY A 570 5.28 22.19 -14.46
CA GLY A 570 4.83 22.17 -15.84
C GLY A 570 5.63 21.24 -16.78
N PHE A 571 6.43 20.30 -16.27
CA PHE A 571 7.24 19.38 -17.08
C PHE A 571 6.42 18.58 -18.12
N HIS A 572 5.12 18.34 -17.86
CA HIS A 572 4.20 17.66 -18.78
C HIS A 572 4.19 18.28 -20.19
N ARG A 573 4.38 19.60 -20.30
CA ARG A 573 4.41 20.31 -21.60
C ARG A 573 5.51 19.81 -22.53
N TRP A 574 6.63 19.32 -21.97
CA TRP A 574 7.74 18.79 -22.76
C TRP A 574 7.42 17.45 -23.44
N PHE A 575 6.37 16.76 -23.01
CA PHE A 575 5.94 15.45 -23.51
C PHE A 575 4.69 15.51 -24.40
N GLN A 576 4.15 16.70 -24.65
CA GLN A 576 2.88 16.89 -25.37
C GLN A 576 2.88 16.26 -26.77
N SER A 577 4.00 16.35 -27.50
CA SER A 577 4.17 15.74 -28.83
C SER A 577 4.13 14.20 -28.82
N ALA A 578 4.38 13.57 -27.67
CA ALA A 578 4.40 12.11 -27.52
C ALA A 578 3.00 11.51 -27.27
N ILE A 579 2.03 12.30 -26.81
CA ILE A 579 0.68 11.84 -26.45
C ILE A 579 -0.01 11.07 -27.59
N PRO A 580 -0.04 11.55 -28.85
CA PRO A 580 -0.69 10.80 -29.93
C PRO A 580 -0.03 9.43 -30.17
N SER A 581 1.30 9.35 -30.05
CA SER A 581 2.06 8.11 -30.20
C SER A 581 1.71 7.12 -29.08
N TRP A 582 1.59 7.60 -27.83
CA TRP A 582 1.20 6.78 -26.68
C TRP A 582 -0.22 6.23 -26.79
N LEU A 583 -1.18 7.06 -27.20
CA LEU A 583 -2.58 6.64 -27.39
C LEU A 583 -2.69 5.62 -28.52
N GLN A 584 -2.07 5.91 -29.67
CA GLN A 584 -2.05 5.00 -30.82
C GLN A 584 -1.40 3.65 -30.47
N ARG A 585 -0.26 3.66 -29.76
CA ARG A 585 0.42 2.43 -29.33
C ARG A 585 -0.45 1.63 -28.36
N THR A 586 -1.09 2.29 -27.40
CA THR A 586 -1.99 1.64 -26.44
C THR A 586 -3.15 0.95 -27.15
N TYR A 587 -3.79 1.62 -28.11
CA TYR A 587 -4.84 1.03 -28.95
C TYR A 587 -4.35 -0.15 -29.77
N SER A 588 -3.22 -0.02 -30.48
CA SER A 588 -2.66 -1.09 -31.33
C SER A 588 -2.30 -2.35 -30.54
N VAL A 589 -1.64 -2.20 -29.39
CA VAL A 589 -1.29 -3.34 -28.51
C VAL A 589 -2.55 -4.00 -27.96
N ALA A 590 -3.54 -3.21 -27.55
CA ALA A 590 -4.82 -3.73 -27.08
C ALA A 590 -5.56 -4.48 -28.20
N LEU A 591 -5.62 -3.93 -29.41
CA LEU A 591 -6.28 -4.56 -30.56
C LEU A 591 -5.65 -5.92 -30.91
N GLU A 592 -4.33 -6.00 -30.99
CA GLU A 592 -3.64 -7.27 -31.24
C GLU A 592 -3.92 -8.30 -30.14
N ARG A 593 -3.94 -7.87 -28.87
CA ARG A 593 -4.26 -8.74 -27.74
C ARG A 593 -5.70 -9.27 -27.83
N VAL A 594 -6.66 -8.41 -28.17
CA VAL A 594 -8.07 -8.80 -28.38
C VAL A 594 -8.20 -9.81 -29.54
N GLN A 595 -7.54 -9.55 -30.67
CA GLN A 595 -7.56 -10.44 -31.83
C GLN A 595 -6.99 -11.83 -31.49
N ARG A 596 -5.82 -11.88 -30.84
CA ARG A 596 -5.20 -13.15 -30.42
C ARG A 596 -6.05 -13.90 -29.39
N ALA A 597 -6.64 -13.20 -28.43
CA ALA A 597 -7.50 -13.81 -27.42
C ALA A 597 -8.72 -14.49 -28.04
N VAL A 598 -9.37 -13.86 -29.04
CA VAL A 598 -10.51 -14.46 -29.76
C VAL A 598 -10.07 -15.61 -30.67
N GLN A 599 -8.91 -15.49 -31.34
CA GLN A 599 -8.41 -16.53 -32.23
C GLN A 599 -8.10 -17.84 -31.50
N MET A 600 -7.55 -17.74 -30.28
CA MET A 600 -7.20 -18.89 -29.44
C MET A 600 -8.41 -19.46 -28.68
N ASP A 601 -9.56 -18.79 -28.71
CA ASP A 601 -10.75 -19.20 -27.98
C ASP A 601 -11.44 -20.40 -28.65
N SER A 602 -11.78 -21.39 -27.84
CA SER A 602 -12.57 -22.57 -28.20
C SER A 602 -14.05 -22.44 -27.82
N LEU A 603 -14.47 -21.30 -27.23
CA LEU A 603 -15.84 -21.02 -26.78
C LEU A 603 -16.36 -22.03 -25.76
N VAL A 604 -15.50 -22.42 -24.82
CA VAL A 604 -15.85 -23.30 -23.70
C VAL A 604 -15.90 -22.47 -22.40
N PRO A 605 -16.94 -22.64 -21.56
CA PRO A 605 -17.00 -21.95 -20.27
C PRO A 605 -15.88 -22.41 -19.33
N LEU A 606 -15.35 -21.48 -18.54
CA LEU A 606 -14.21 -21.72 -17.64
C LEU A 606 -14.54 -22.57 -16.39
N GLY A 607 -15.82 -22.68 -16.03
CA GLY A 607 -16.29 -23.43 -14.87
C GLY A 607 -17.75 -23.14 -14.53
N GLU A 608 -18.29 -23.78 -13.49
CA GLU A 608 -19.72 -23.68 -13.11
C GLU A 608 -20.16 -22.26 -12.73
N LEU A 609 -19.28 -21.48 -12.10
CA LEU A 609 -19.56 -20.09 -11.70
C LEU A 609 -19.19 -19.07 -12.80
N THR A 610 -18.30 -19.43 -13.72
CA THR A 610 -17.76 -18.55 -14.76
C THR A 610 -18.24 -19.02 -16.12
N LYS A 611 -19.45 -18.55 -16.49
CA LYS A 611 -20.16 -18.93 -17.72
C LYS A 611 -19.59 -18.33 -19.01
N HIS A 612 -18.53 -17.51 -18.92
CA HIS A 612 -17.82 -16.93 -20.06
C HIS A 612 -16.52 -17.69 -20.35
N SER A 613 -15.97 -17.55 -21.55
CA SER A 613 -14.72 -18.20 -21.97
C SER A 613 -13.47 -17.41 -21.56
N THR A 614 -12.30 -17.98 -21.85
CA THR A 614 -10.98 -17.38 -21.61
C THR A 614 -10.83 -15.99 -22.25
N SER A 615 -11.36 -15.80 -23.47
CA SER A 615 -11.19 -14.53 -24.19
C SER A 615 -11.84 -13.33 -23.47
N ALA A 616 -12.93 -13.55 -22.72
CA ALA A 616 -13.56 -12.50 -21.93
C ALA A 616 -12.72 -12.10 -20.70
N VAL A 617 -11.96 -13.03 -20.13
CA VAL A 617 -11.01 -12.75 -19.03
C VAL A 617 -9.82 -11.97 -19.56
N ASP A 618 -9.26 -12.38 -20.70
CA ASP A 618 -8.17 -11.68 -21.37
C ASP A 618 -8.56 -10.25 -21.77
N LEU A 619 -9.81 -10.06 -22.22
CA LEU A 619 -10.36 -8.74 -22.51
C LEU A 619 -10.50 -7.87 -21.26
N SER A 620 -10.96 -8.46 -20.15
CA SER A 620 -11.05 -7.76 -18.86
C SER A 620 -9.70 -7.27 -18.37
N THR A 621 -8.65 -8.10 -18.50
CA THR A 621 -7.29 -7.70 -18.11
C THR A 621 -6.70 -6.66 -19.07
N CYS A 622 -7.00 -6.75 -20.37
CA CYS A 622 -6.62 -5.75 -21.37
C CYS A 622 -7.21 -4.37 -21.04
N PHE A 623 -8.52 -4.28 -20.78
CA PHE A 623 -9.18 -3.00 -20.47
C PHE A 623 -8.79 -2.43 -19.10
N ALA A 624 -8.51 -3.29 -18.12
CA ALA A 624 -7.92 -2.86 -16.86
C ALA A 624 -6.53 -2.21 -17.07
N GLN A 625 -5.72 -2.76 -17.97
CA GLN A 625 -4.41 -2.19 -18.33
C GLN A 625 -4.56 -0.84 -19.05
N ILE A 626 -5.49 -0.70 -20.00
CA ILE A 626 -5.78 0.60 -20.65
C ILE A 626 -6.19 1.64 -19.59
N SER A 627 -7.09 1.27 -18.69
CA SER A 627 -7.54 2.15 -17.60
C SER A 627 -6.38 2.51 -16.65
N HIS A 628 -5.47 1.59 -16.40
CA HIS A 628 -4.28 1.85 -15.59
C HIS A 628 -3.33 2.84 -16.28
N THR A 629 -3.04 2.66 -17.58
CA THR A 629 -2.22 3.60 -18.37
C THR A 629 -2.83 5.00 -18.40
N ALA A 630 -4.15 5.11 -18.55
CA ALA A 630 -4.86 6.40 -18.48
C ALA A 630 -4.67 7.10 -17.12
N ARG A 631 -4.72 6.35 -16.01
CA ARG A 631 -4.45 6.91 -14.67
C ARG A 631 -2.97 7.23 -14.42
N GLN A 632 -2.05 6.51 -15.05
CA GLN A 632 -0.61 6.82 -14.94
C GLN A 632 -0.28 8.16 -15.61
N LEU A 633 -0.98 8.48 -16.71
CA LEU A 633 -0.82 9.76 -17.40
C LEU A 633 -1.22 10.93 -16.51
N ASP A 634 -2.38 10.87 -15.83
CA ASP A 634 -2.89 11.91 -14.91
C ASP A 634 -2.55 13.33 -15.37
N TRP A 635 -2.91 13.61 -16.63
CA TRP A 635 -2.44 14.80 -17.32
C TRP A 635 -2.94 16.06 -16.58
N PRO A 636 -2.08 17.02 -16.24
CA PRO A 636 -2.46 18.13 -15.35
C PRO A 636 -3.27 19.21 -16.05
N ASP A 637 -3.07 19.44 -17.35
CA ASP A 637 -3.89 20.38 -18.12
C ASP A 637 -5.32 19.82 -18.28
N PRO A 638 -6.37 20.53 -17.82
CA PRO A 638 -7.73 20.01 -17.79
C PRO A 638 -8.34 19.83 -19.18
N GLU A 639 -8.02 20.67 -20.16
CA GLU A 639 -8.55 20.58 -21.51
C GLU A 639 -7.94 19.38 -22.25
N GLU A 640 -6.62 19.21 -22.15
CA GLU A 640 -5.92 18.08 -22.76
C GLU A 640 -6.25 16.76 -22.06
N ALA A 641 -6.36 16.76 -20.72
CA ALA A 641 -6.79 15.58 -19.96
C ALA A 641 -8.19 15.10 -20.36
N PHE A 642 -9.09 16.05 -20.65
CA PHE A 642 -10.41 15.72 -21.18
C PHE A 642 -10.31 15.06 -22.56
N MET A 643 -9.55 15.64 -23.49
CA MET A 643 -9.36 15.07 -24.84
C MET A 643 -8.71 13.69 -24.82
N ILE A 644 -7.71 13.47 -23.96
CA ILE A 644 -7.06 12.18 -23.74
C ILE A 644 -8.06 11.14 -23.22
N THR A 645 -8.90 11.54 -22.26
CA THR A 645 -9.94 10.66 -21.69
C THR A 645 -11.01 10.32 -22.73
N VAL A 646 -11.46 11.28 -23.54
CA VAL A 646 -12.36 11.05 -24.67
C VAL A 646 -11.75 10.02 -25.61
N LYS A 647 -10.46 10.15 -25.96
CA LYS A 647 -9.78 9.18 -26.83
C LYS A 647 -9.75 7.77 -26.22
N PHE A 648 -9.39 7.63 -24.93
CA PHE A 648 -9.40 6.33 -24.26
C PHE A 648 -10.79 5.68 -24.24
N VAL A 649 -11.84 6.47 -24.00
CA VAL A 649 -13.23 5.99 -24.01
C VAL A 649 -13.65 5.56 -25.40
N GLU A 650 -13.37 6.38 -26.42
CA GLU A 650 -13.62 6.06 -27.82
C GLU A 650 -12.92 4.74 -28.23
N ASP A 651 -11.63 4.62 -27.92
CA ASP A 651 -10.80 3.47 -28.26
C ASP A 651 -11.27 2.19 -27.55
N THR A 652 -11.61 2.29 -26.25
CA THR A 652 -12.13 1.15 -25.48
C THR A 652 -13.50 0.70 -25.99
N CYS A 653 -14.39 1.64 -26.30
CA CYS A 653 -15.70 1.35 -26.90
C CYS A 653 -15.54 0.70 -28.29
N ARG A 654 -14.62 1.21 -29.11
CA ARG A 654 -14.32 0.65 -30.43
C ARG A 654 -13.77 -0.78 -30.32
N LEU A 655 -12.84 -1.04 -29.40
CA LEU A 655 -12.31 -2.38 -29.15
C LEU A 655 -13.40 -3.36 -28.69
N ALA A 656 -14.35 -2.90 -27.87
CA ALA A 656 -15.49 -3.71 -27.44
C ALA A 656 -16.38 -4.14 -28.62
N LEU A 657 -16.68 -3.21 -29.54
CA LEU A 657 -17.45 -3.52 -30.74
C LEU A 657 -16.68 -4.44 -31.71
N VAL A 658 -15.38 -4.23 -31.87
CA VAL A 658 -14.49 -5.11 -32.64
C VAL A 658 -14.50 -6.53 -32.04
N TYR A 659 -14.33 -6.68 -30.74
CA TYR A 659 -14.41 -7.97 -30.07
C TYR A 659 -15.74 -8.68 -30.35
N CYS A 660 -16.87 -7.95 -30.24
CA CYS A 660 -18.20 -8.49 -30.52
C CYS A 660 -18.29 -9.05 -31.96
N SER A 661 -17.73 -8.33 -32.94
CA SER A 661 -17.69 -8.80 -34.33
C SER A 661 -16.84 -10.06 -34.51
N LEU A 662 -15.67 -10.12 -33.85
CA LEU A 662 -14.71 -11.22 -33.97
C LEU A 662 -15.22 -12.49 -33.29
N ILE A 663 -15.79 -12.38 -32.09
CA ILE A 663 -16.28 -13.55 -31.35
C ILE A 663 -17.47 -14.21 -32.05
N LYS A 664 -18.33 -13.43 -32.72
CA LYS A 664 -19.41 -13.93 -33.58
C LYS A 664 -18.87 -14.63 -34.83
N ALA A 665 -17.85 -14.06 -35.48
CA ALA A 665 -17.21 -14.72 -36.62
C ALA A 665 -16.58 -16.06 -36.19
N ARG A 666 -15.89 -16.08 -35.04
CA ARG A 666 -15.30 -17.28 -34.45
C ARG A 666 -16.34 -18.37 -34.16
N ALA A 667 -17.48 -18.00 -33.60
CA ALA A 667 -18.58 -18.95 -33.35
C ALA A 667 -19.12 -19.56 -34.64
N ARG A 668 -19.28 -18.75 -35.72
CA ARG A 668 -19.70 -19.25 -37.04
C ARG A 668 -18.68 -20.22 -37.62
N GLU A 669 -17.40 -19.91 -37.54
CA GLU A 669 -16.31 -20.78 -38.02
C GLU A 669 -16.33 -22.15 -37.31
N LEU A 670 -16.38 -22.15 -35.97
CA LEU A 670 -16.40 -23.40 -35.18
C LEU A 670 -17.68 -24.21 -35.44
N SER A 671 -18.84 -23.54 -35.55
CA SER A 671 -20.11 -24.18 -35.88
C SER A 671 -20.16 -24.77 -37.29
N ALA A 672 -19.42 -24.20 -38.26
CA ALA A 672 -19.37 -24.76 -39.62
C ALA A 672 -18.56 -26.06 -39.68
N VAL A 673 -17.58 -26.21 -38.79
CA VAL A 673 -16.73 -27.41 -38.70
C VAL A 673 -17.47 -28.56 -37.99
N GLN A 674 -18.28 -28.24 -36.97
CA GLN A 674 -19.08 -29.20 -36.22
C GLN A 674 -20.50 -29.30 -36.84
N LYS A 675 -20.80 -30.36 -37.60
CA LYS A 675 -22.09 -30.57 -38.29
C LYS A 675 -23.34 -30.68 -37.37
N ASP A 676 -23.20 -30.48 -36.07
CA ASP A 676 -24.26 -30.69 -35.09
C ASP A 676 -24.90 -29.36 -34.67
N GLN A 677 -26.17 -29.15 -35.03
CA GLN A 677 -26.95 -27.95 -34.66
C GLN A 677 -27.05 -27.78 -33.14
N SER A 678 -26.92 -28.87 -32.37
CA SER A 678 -26.93 -28.84 -30.91
C SER A 678 -25.75 -28.05 -30.34
N GLN A 679 -24.54 -28.24 -30.88
CA GLN A 679 -23.31 -27.60 -30.37
C GLN A 679 -23.23 -26.12 -30.78
N ALA A 680 -23.88 -25.73 -31.87
CA ALA A 680 -23.97 -24.34 -32.29
C ALA A 680 -24.73 -23.47 -31.27
N ALA A 681 -25.84 -23.98 -30.71
CA ALA A 681 -26.59 -23.29 -29.66
C ALA A 681 -25.76 -23.14 -28.36
N ASP A 682 -25.00 -24.17 -28.01
CA ASP A 682 -24.15 -24.19 -26.82
C ASP A 682 -23.03 -23.13 -26.92
N MET A 683 -22.37 -23.04 -28.08
CA MET A 683 -21.37 -21.99 -28.36
C MET A 683 -21.97 -20.58 -28.35
N LEU A 684 -23.18 -20.40 -28.89
CA LEU A 684 -23.88 -19.11 -28.86
C LEU A 684 -24.19 -18.66 -27.43
N CYS A 685 -24.45 -19.58 -26.49
CA CYS A 685 -24.63 -19.23 -25.08
C CYS A 685 -23.36 -18.60 -24.50
N VAL A 686 -22.19 -19.19 -24.77
CA VAL A 686 -20.89 -18.66 -24.33
C VAL A 686 -20.62 -17.29 -24.96
N VAL A 687 -20.93 -17.11 -26.24
CA VAL A 687 -20.81 -15.81 -26.93
C VAL A 687 -21.67 -14.74 -26.26
N VAL A 688 -22.95 -15.05 -25.97
CA VAL A 688 -23.86 -14.11 -25.29
C VAL A 688 -23.30 -13.72 -23.92
N ASN A 689 -22.77 -14.68 -23.15
CA ASN A 689 -22.17 -14.38 -21.85
C ASN A 689 -20.89 -13.56 -21.95
N ASN A 690 -20.06 -13.80 -22.97
CA ASN A 690 -18.85 -13.02 -23.22
C ASN A 690 -19.20 -11.56 -23.52
N VAL A 691 -20.21 -11.32 -24.36
CA VAL A 691 -20.68 -9.98 -24.69
C VAL A 691 -21.36 -9.33 -23.48
N GLU A 692 -22.09 -10.08 -22.66
CA GLU A 692 -22.65 -9.60 -21.39
C GLU A 692 -21.54 -9.17 -20.42
N ARG A 693 -20.49 -10.00 -20.28
CA ARG A 693 -19.34 -9.68 -19.44
C ARG A 693 -18.64 -8.42 -19.92
N LEU A 694 -18.47 -8.28 -21.24
CA LEU A 694 -17.92 -7.08 -21.86
C LEU A 694 -18.79 -5.85 -21.57
N ARG A 695 -20.12 -5.95 -21.70
CA ARG A 695 -21.06 -4.87 -21.37
C ARG A 695 -20.88 -4.39 -19.93
N LEU A 696 -20.75 -5.31 -18.97
CA LEU A 696 -20.52 -4.99 -17.55
C LEU A 696 -19.14 -4.35 -17.29
N ILE A 697 -18.12 -4.65 -18.09
CA ILE A 697 -16.80 -4.01 -17.98
C ILE A 697 -16.88 -2.57 -18.50
N ILE A 698 -17.50 -2.37 -19.66
CA ILE A 698 -17.68 -1.06 -20.29
C ILE A 698 -18.56 -0.15 -19.40
N ASP A 699 -19.60 -0.68 -18.78
CA ASP A 699 -20.45 0.06 -17.85
C ASP A 699 -19.66 0.63 -16.64
N LYS A 700 -18.57 -0.04 -16.25
CA LYS A 700 -17.68 0.41 -15.16
C LYS A 700 -16.60 1.39 -15.60
N LEU A 701 -16.51 1.75 -16.88
CA LEU A 701 -15.48 2.65 -17.40
C LEU A 701 -15.45 4.03 -16.71
N PRO A 702 -16.59 4.66 -16.35
CA PRO A 702 -16.58 5.95 -15.63
C PRO A 702 -15.85 5.90 -14.29
N THR A 703 -16.06 4.84 -13.52
CA THR A 703 -15.35 4.65 -12.23
C THR A 703 -13.90 4.27 -12.45
N GLN A 704 -13.59 3.47 -13.48
CA GLN A 704 -12.22 3.06 -13.79
C GLN A 704 -11.35 4.19 -14.32
N LEU A 705 -11.91 5.19 -14.99
CA LEU A 705 -11.18 6.37 -15.47
C LEU A 705 -11.35 7.59 -14.55
N ALA A 706 -11.96 7.41 -13.38
CA ALA A 706 -12.18 8.45 -12.38
C ALA A 706 -12.82 9.72 -12.97
N TRP A 707 -13.92 9.56 -13.72
CA TRP A 707 -14.61 10.68 -14.38
C TRP A 707 -14.92 11.79 -13.38
N GLU A 708 -15.46 11.48 -12.19
CA GLU A 708 -15.78 12.47 -11.15
C GLU A 708 -14.62 13.43 -10.82
N ALA A 709 -13.38 12.93 -10.73
CA ALA A 709 -12.21 13.76 -10.48
C ALA A 709 -11.87 14.66 -11.68
N LEU A 710 -12.07 14.16 -12.90
CA LEU A 710 -11.96 14.95 -14.12
C LEU A 710 -13.06 16.01 -14.22
N GLU A 711 -14.32 15.69 -13.88
CA GLU A 711 -15.44 16.64 -13.91
C GLU A 711 -15.20 17.81 -12.95
N GLN A 712 -14.67 17.54 -11.76
CA GLN A 712 -14.31 18.59 -10.80
C GLN A 712 -13.22 19.52 -11.32
N ARG A 713 -12.21 18.97 -12.02
CA ARG A 713 -11.11 19.76 -12.60
C ARG A 713 -11.55 20.57 -13.82
N VAL A 714 -12.43 19.99 -14.64
CA VAL A 714 -12.87 20.54 -15.92
C VAL A 714 -14.04 21.50 -15.77
N GLY A 715 -14.86 21.36 -14.72
CA GLY A 715 -16.06 22.17 -14.49
C GLY A 715 -15.81 23.68 -14.32
N ALA A 716 -14.56 24.11 -14.14
CA ALA A 716 -14.17 25.51 -14.15
C ALA A 716 -13.92 26.09 -15.57
N VAL A 717 -13.74 25.24 -16.57
CA VAL A 717 -13.26 25.61 -17.93
C VAL A 717 -14.26 25.23 -19.03
N LEU A 718 -14.97 24.09 -18.89
CA LEU A 718 -15.96 23.61 -19.86
C LEU A 718 -17.38 23.62 -19.28
N GLU A 719 -18.38 23.86 -20.12
CA GLU A 719 -19.79 23.76 -19.73
C GLU A 719 -20.14 22.30 -19.37
N GLN A 720 -20.75 22.08 -18.19
CA GLN A 720 -21.11 20.74 -17.68
C GLN A 720 -21.87 19.87 -18.70
N GLY A 721 -22.65 20.48 -19.60
CA GLY A 721 -23.39 19.78 -20.64
C GLY A 721 -22.51 19.11 -21.70
N GLN A 722 -21.33 19.66 -22.03
CA GLN A 722 -20.47 19.09 -23.08
C GLN A 722 -19.78 17.80 -22.66
N LEU A 723 -19.42 17.68 -21.37
CA LEU A 723 -18.78 16.50 -20.81
C LEU A 723 -19.77 15.34 -20.68
N GLN A 724 -20.98 15.60 -20.18
CA GLN A 724 -22.07 14.62 -20.21
C GLN A 724 -22.40 14.18 -21.63
N ASN A 725 -22.57 15.13 -22.56
CA ASN A 725 -23.01 14.80 -23.92
C ASN A 725 -21.94 14.12 -24.80
N THR A 726 -20.66 14.15 -24.43
CA THR A 726 -19.60 13.51 -25.26
C THR A 726 -19.22 12.15 -24.70
N LEU A 727 -18.77 12.10 -23.43
CA LEU A 727 -18.30 10.85 -22.81
C LEU A 727 -19.45 9.89 -22.54
N HIS A 728 -20.54 10.38 -21.94
CA HIS A 728 -21.67 9.51 -21.61
C HIS A 728 -22.40 9.06 -22.88
N THR A 729 -22.57 9.93 -23.89
CA THR A 729 -23.23 9.53 -25.15
C THR A 729 -22.44 8.47 -25.91
N GLN A 730 -21.09 8.56 -25.97
CA GLN A 730 -20.27 7.51 -26.56
C GLN A 730 -20.40 6.19 -25.80
N LEU A 731 -20.30 6.23 -24.47
CA LEU A 731 -20.44 5.06 -23.62
C LEU A 731 -21.83 4.40 -23.78
N GLN A 732 -22.89 5.21 -23.70
CA GLN A 732 -24.27 4.74 -23.87
C GLN A 732 -24.50 4.18 -25.28
N GLY A 733 -23.91 4.77 -26.32
CA GLY A 733 -23.94 4.24 -27.68
C GLY A 733 -23.30 2.84 -27.77
N ALA A 734 -22.14 2.64 -27.15
CA ALA A 734 -21.47 1.35 -27.10
C ALA A 734 -22.27 0.31 -26.27
N LEU A 735 -22.78 0.69 -25.11
CA LEU A 735 -23.62 -0.16 -24.26
C LEU A 735 -24.92 -0.58 -24.96
N ALA A 736 -25.58 0.36 -25.66
CA ALA A 736 -26.76 0.07 -26.47
C ALA A 736 -26.43 -0.88 -27.63
N GLY A 737 -25.28 -0.70 -28.28
CA GLY A 737 -24.76 -1.60 -29.31
C GLY A 737 -24.53 -3.02 -28.78
N LEU A 738 -23.79 -3.17 -27.68
CA LEU A 738 -23.57 -4.47 -27.04
C LEU A 738 -24.88 -5.11 -26.57
N GLY A 739 -25.79 -4.33 -25.99
CA GLY A 739 -27.12 -4.79 -25.58
C GLY A 739 -27.98 -5.26 -26.76
N HIS A 740 -27.91 -4.58 -27.91
CA HIS A 740 -28.55 -5.05 -29.14
C HIS A 740 -27.99 -6.40 -29.58
N GLU A 741 -26.68 -6.59 -29.48
CA GLU A 741 -26.02 -7.83 -29.87
C GLU A 741 -26.35 -9.01 -28.95
N ILE A 742 -26.46 -8.76 -27.65
CA ILE A 742 -26.97 -9.74 -26.67
C ILE A 742 -28.40 -10.16 -27.05
N ARG A 743 -29.30 -9.18 -27.28
CA ARG A 743 -30.68 -9.47 -27.67
C ARG A 743 -30.76 -10.24 -28.99
N THR A 744 -29.93 -9.92 -29.96
CA THR A 744 -29.87 -10.64 -31.24
C THR A 744 -29.36 -12.07 -31.04
N GLY A 745 -28.31 -12.28 -30.24
CA GLY A 745 -27.84 -13.63 -29.90
C GLY A 745 -28.89 -14.48 -29.18
N VAL A 746 -29.61 -13.90 -28.21
CA VAL A 746 -30.72 -14.57 -27.51
C VAL A 746 -31.88 -14.90 -28.47
N ARG A 747 -32.20 -14.01 -29.42
CA ARG A 747 -33.22 -14.29 -30.45
C ARG A 747 -32.80 -15.44 -31.36
N THR A 748 -31.55 -15.47 -31.82
CA THR A 748 -31.04 -16.59 -32.64
C THR A 748 -31.07 -17.91 -31.88
N LEU A 749 -30.80 -17.90 -30.56
CA LEU A 749 -30.98 -19.08 -29.71
C LEU A 749 -32.45 -19.52 -29.65
N ALA A 750 -33.39 -18.58 -29.52
CA ALA A 750 -34.82 -18.88 -29.52
C ALA A 750 -35.28 -19.49 -30.85
N GLU A 751 -34.88 -18.91 -31.98
CA GLU A 751 -35.18 -19.40 -33.34
C GLU A 751 -34.65 -20.82 -33.57
N GLN A 752 -33.43 -21.13 -33.09
CA GLN A 752 -32.86 -22.48 -33.21
C GLN A 752 -33.65 -23.53 -32.42
N LEU A 753 -34.15 -23.17 -31.24
CA LEU A 753 -34.97 -24.06 -30.40
C LEU A 753 -36.39 -24.20 -30.93
N GLU A 754 -36.96 -23.13 -31.49
CA GLU A 754 -38.30 -23.12 -32.08
C GLU A 754 -38.43 -24.20 -33.17
N VAL A 755 -37.43 -24.33 -34.05
CA VAL A 755 -37.39 -25.39 -35.07
C VAL A 755 -37.49 -26.78 -34.42
N GLY A 756 -36.78 -26.98 -33.30
CA GLY A 756 -36.84 -28.21 -32.51
C GLY A 756 -38.23 -28.43 -31.90
N ILE A 757 -38.82 -27.41 -31.28
CA ILE A 757 -40.15 -27.46 -30.65
C ILE A 757 -41.23 -27.78 -31.70
N ALA A 758 -41.25 -27.06 -32.83
CA ALA A 758 -42.20 -27.28 -33.92
C ALA A 758 -42.12 -28.71 -34.48
N THR A 759 -40.90 -29.23 -34.66
CA THR A 759 -40.69 -30.62 -35.12
C THR A 759 -41.27 -31.64 -34.14
N HIS A 760 -41.14 -31.41 -32.83
CA HIS A 760 -41.69 -32.31 -31.80
C HIS A 760 -43.21 -32.17 -31.65
N ILE A 761 -43.77 -30.96 -31.80
CA ILE A 761 -45.22 -30.74 -31.83
C ILE A 761 -45.84 -31.47 -33.03
N GLN A 762 -45.21 -31.40 -34.22
CA GLN A 762 -45.68 -32.13 -35.39
C GLN A 762 -45.66 -33.65 -35.16
N LYS A 763 -44.59 -34.20 -34.57
CA LYS A 763 -44.50 -35.61 -34.18
C LYS A 763 -45.58 -36.04 -33.18
N LEU A 764 -45.97 -35.14 -32.26
CA LEU A 764 -47.03 -35.38 -31.28
C LEU A 764 -48.40 -35.49 -31.96
N ILE A 765 -48.65 -34.68 -32.99
CA ILE A 765 -49.89 -34.73 -33.79
C ILE A 765 -49.93 -36.04 -34.61
N ASP A 766 -48.82 -36.39 -35.26
CA ASP A 766 -48.69 -37.56 -36.14
C ASP A 766 -48.59 -38.91 -35.39
N ALA A 767 -48.54 -38.89 -34.05
CA ALA A 767 -48.42 -40.08 -33.24
C ALA A 767 -49.58 -41.07 -33.46
N LYS A 768 -49.29 -42.37 -33.43
CA LYS A 768 -50.31 -43.42 -33.65
C LYS A 768 -51.47 -43.28 -32.66
N GLY A 769 -52.69 -43.55 -33.09
CA GLY A 769 -53.91 -43.37 -32.29
C GLY A 769 -54.00 -44.21 -31.01
N SER A 770 -53.15 -45.24 -30.85
CA SER A 770 -53.07 -46.08 -29.65
C SER A 770 -52.31 -45.45 -28.47
N ILE A 771 -51.56 -44.36 -28.71
CA ILE A 771 -50.76 -43.69 -27.69
C ILE A 771 -51.63 -42.67 -26.96
N LEU A 772 -51.65 -42.77 -25.63
CA LEU A 772 -52.37 -41.83 -24.77
C LEU A 772 -51.80 -40.41 -24.94
N PRO A 773 -52.63 -39.36 -24.81
CA PRO A 773 -52.17 -37.97 -24.91
C PRO A 773 -51.03 -37.64 -23.94
N GLU A 774 -51.04 -38.22 -22.75
CA GLU A 774 -50.01 -38.04 -21.70
C GLU A 774 -48.66 -38.65 -22.09
N ASP A 775 -48.63 -39.76 -22.84
CA ASP A 775 -47.39 -40.40 -23.27
C ASP A 775 -46.81 -39.74 -24.53
N ALA A 776 -47.66 -39.14 -25.37
CA ALA A 776 -47.28 -38.54 -26.64
C ALA A 776 -46.42 -37.27 -26.49
N ILE A 777 -46.49 -36.59 -25.33
CA ILE A 777 -45.73 -35.36 -25.05
C ILE A 777 -44.31 -35.62 -24.51
N LEU A 778 -44.03 -36.82 -23.98
CA LEU A 778 -42.76 -37.13 -23.32
C LEU A 778 -41.51 -36.81 -24.16
N PRO A 779 -41.47 -37.04 -25.50
CA PRO A 779 -40.32 -36.66 -26.32
C PRO A 779 -40.05 -35.15 -26.36
N LEU A 780 -41.11 -34.33 -26.40
CA LEU A 780 -40.99 -32.86 -26.36
C LEU A 780 -40.47 -32.41 -24.99
N MET A 781 -41.01 -32.98 -23.91
CA MET A 781 -40.59 -32.65 -22.54
C MET A 781 -39.12 -33.00 -22.30
N LYS A 782 -38.65 -34.17 -22.75
CA LYS A 782 -37.22 -34.55 -22.66
C LYS A 782 -36.31 -33.63 -23.47
N PHE A 783 -36.75 -33.21 -24.66
CA PHE A 783 -36.01 -32.26 -25.48
C PHE A 783 -35.86 -30.90 -24.76
N LEU A 784 -36.96 -30.37 -24.22
CA LEU A 784 -36.97 -29.12 -23.46
C LEU A 784 -36.15 -29.22 -22.18
N GLU A 785 -36.28 -30.31 -21.42
CA GLU A 785 -35.52 -30.55 -20.19
C GLU A 785 -34.01 -30.47 -20.43
N VAL A 786 -33.49 -31.21 -21.41
CA VAL A 786 -32.05 -31.22 -21.73
C VAL A 786 -31.58 -29.82 -22.15
N LYS A 787 -32.34 -29.13 -23.01
CA LYS A 787 -31.92 -27.84 -23.56
C LYS A 787 -32.07 -26.68 -22.58
N LEU A 788 -33.19 -26.59 -21.87
CA LEU A 788 -33.41 -25.56 -20.86
C LEU A 788 -32.52 -25.75 -19.63
N CYS A 789 -32.24 -26.99 -19.21
CA CYS A 789 -31.30 -27.26 -18.11
C CYS A 789 -29.88 -26.80 -18.47
N TYR A 790 -29.41 -27.14 -19.69
CA TYR A 790 -28.13 -26.66 -20.18
C TYR A 790 -28.08 -25.13 -20.22
N MET A 791 -29.10 -24.48 -20.76
CA MET A 791 -29.16 -23.02 -20.90
C MET A 791 -29.30 -22.30 -19.56
N ASN A 792 -30.07 -22.81 -18.61
CA ASN A 792 -30.15 -22.25 -17.26
C ASN A 792 -28.77 -22.30 -16.57
N THR A 793 -28.08 -23.43 -16.72
CA THR A 793 -26.73 -23.62 -16.17
C THR A 793 -25.74 -22.68 -16.85
N ASN A 794 -25.79 -22.54 -18.18
CA ASN A 794 -24.74 -21.89 -18.95
C ASN A 794 -25.06 -20.46 -19.41
N LEU A 795 -26.28 -19.91 -19.33
CA LEU A 795 -26.57 -18.51 -19.64
C LEU A 795 -26.65 -17.65 -18.38
N VAL A 796 -26.40 -16.34 -18.52
CA VAL A 796 -26.73 -15.36 -17.47
C VAL A 796 -28.25 -15.32 -17.25
N GLN A 797 -28.69 -15.20 -15.99
CA GLN A 797 -30.10 -15.33 -15.59
C GLN A 797 -31.04 -14.36 -16.32
N GLU A 798 -30.65 -13.09 -16.48
CA GLU A 798 -31.44 -12.09 -17.21
C GLU A 798 -31.65 -12.49 -18.68
N ASN A 799 -30.59 -12.97 -19.33
CA ASN A 799 -30.64 -13.44 -20.72
C ASN A 799 -31.43 -14.76 -20.84
N PHE A 800 -31.37 -15.64 -19.83
CA PHE A 800 -32.20 -16.84 -19.77
C PHE A 800 -33.69 -16.51 -19.58
N SER A 801 -34.05 -15.55 -18.72
CA SER A 801 -35.45 -15.11 -18.56
C SER A 801 -36.03 -14.48 -19.84
N SER A 802 -35.19 -13.70 -20.54
CA SER A 802 -35.54 -13.12 -21.85
C SER A 802 -35.73 -14.22 -22.91
N LEU A 803 -34.84 -15.23 -22.91
CA LEU A 803 -34.96 -16.40 -23.77
C LEU A 803 -36.26 -17.17 -23.49
N LEU A 804 -36.58 -17.45 -22.22
CA LEU A 804 -37.82 -18.15 -21.83
C LEU A 804 -39.06 -17.41 -22.32
N THR A 805 -39.09 -16.08 -22.20
CA THR A 805 -40.22 -15.25 -22.66
C THR A 805 -40.41 -15.35 -24.18
N LEU A 806 -39.32 -15.28 -24.94
CA LEU A 806 -39.36 -15.45 -26.40
C LEU A 806 -39.80 -16.87 -26.78
N LEU A 807 -39.24 -17.89 -26.14
CA LEU A 807 -39.58 -19.29 -26.38
C LEU A 807 -41.04 -19.58 -26.06
N TRP A 808 -41.58 -19.06 -24.97
CA TRP A 808 -43.00 -19.20 -24.62
C TRP A 808 -43.89 -18.61 -25.71
N THR A 809 -43.59 -17.38 -26.13
CA THR A 809 -44.33 -16.69 -27.19
C THR A 809 -44.31 -17.48 -28.50
N HIS A 810 -43.14 -17.96 -28.92
CA HIS A 810 -42.99 -18.74 -30.15
C HIS A 810 -43.68 -20.11 -30.03
N THR A 811 -43.56 -20.78 -28.88
CA THR A 811 -44.23 -22.07 -28.62
C THR A 811 -45.75 -21.92 -28.71
N LEU A 812 -46.31 -20.84 -28.16
CA LEU A 812 -47.73 -20.53 -28.28
C LEU A 812 -48.14 -20.31 -29.74
N THR A 813 -47.37 -19.55 -30.51
CA THR A 813 -47.64 -19.33 -31.95
C THR A 813 -47.68 -20.66 -32.70
N VAL A 814 -46.69 -21.53 -32.48
CA VAL A 814 -46.64 -22.86 -33.12
C VAL A 814 -47.84 -23.72 -32.71
N LEU A 815 -48.26 -23.67 -31.43
CA LEU A 815 -49.44 -24.40 -30.96
C LEU A 815 -50.75 -23.84 -31.54
N VAL A 816 -50.88 -22.52 -31.70
CA VAL A 816 -52.03 -21.88 -32.35
C VAL A 816 -52.12 -22.31 -33.81
N GLU A 817 -51.02 -22.28 -34.55
CA GLU A 817 -50.96 -22.73 -35.94
C GLU A 817 -51.30 -24.22 -36.08
N ALA A 818 -50.76 -25.05 -35.18
CA ALA A 818 -51.05 -26.47 -35.12
C ALA A 818 -52.53 -26.76 -34.82
N ALA A 819 -53.12 -26.04 -33.86
CA ALA A 819 -54.53 -26.17 -33.47
C ALA A 819 -55.47 -25.74 -34.62
N ALA A 820 -55.16 -24.61 -35.28
CA ALA A 820 -55.93 -24.13 -36.43
C ALA A 820 -55.92 -25.14 -37.59
N SER A 821 -54.76 -25.76 -37.85
CA SER A 821 -54.58 -26.72 -38.93
C SER A 821 -55.27 -28.07 -38.68
N HIS A 822 -55.42 -28.47 -37.41
CA HIS A 822 -55.95 -29.79 -37.02
C HIS A 822 -57.31 -29.75 -36.32
N ARG A 823 -58.07 -28.67 -36.53
CA ARG A 823 -59.39 -28.40 -35.91
C ARG A 823 -60.43 -29.52 -36.09
N ASN A 824 -60.25 -30.39 -37.09
CA ASN A 824 -61.16 -31.48 -37.42
C ASN A 824 -60.88 -32.79 -36.63
N SER A 825 -59.76 -32.86 -35.92
CA SER A 825 -59.36 -34.05 -35.14
C SER A 825 -59.43 -33.78 -33.64
N SER A 826 -60.46 -34.34 -32.99
CA SER A 826 -60.62 -34.27 -31.53
C SER A 826 -59.43 -34.90 -30.79
N LEU A 827 -58.84 -35.97 -31.34
CA LEU A 827 -57.66 -36.62 -30.76
C LEU A 827 -56.41 -35.73 -30.82
N ALA A 828 -56.16 -35.07 -31.96
CA ALA A 828 -55.03 -34.14 -32.09
C ALA A 828 -55.22 -32.93 -31.17
N SER A 829 -56.44 -32.40 -31.09
CA SER A 829 -56.79 -31.27 -30.21
C SER A 829 -56.66 -31.64 -28.73
N SER A 830 -57.03 -32.87 -28.35
CA SER A 830 -56.83 -33.40 -27.01
C SER A 830 -55.33 -33.51 -26.66
N ARG A 831 -54.50 -33.99 -27.59
CA ARG A 831 -53.04 -34.03 -27.42
C ARG A 831 -52.42 -32.64 -27.29
N LEU A 832 -52.86 -31.69 -28.12
CA LEU A 832 -52.41 -30.29 -28.03
C LEU A 832 -52.86 -29.62 -26.72
N LYS A 833 -54.04 -29.94 -26.20
CA LYS A 833 -54.51 -29.48 -24.89
C LYS A 833 -53.61 -29.99 -23.76
N VAL A 834 -53.32 -31.29 -23.74
CA VAL A 834 -52.40 -31.88 -22.75
C VAL A 834 -50.99 -31.30 -22.92
N ALA A 835 -50.56 -31.04 -24.15
CA ALA A 835 -49.29 -30.38 -24.43
C ALA A 835 -49.22 -28.98 -23.83
N LEU A 836 -50.24 -28.15 -24.04
CA LEU A 836 -50.32 -26.78 -23.53
C LEU A 836 -50.24 -26.75 -21.99
N GLN A 837 -50.95 -27.65 -21.30
CA GLN A 837 -50.96 -27.73 -19.83
C GLN A 837 -49.59 -28.14 -19.26
N ASN A 838 -48.94 -29.14 -19.87
CA ASN A 838 -47.61 -29.57 -19.42
C ASN A 838 -46.53 -28.53 -19.75
N LEU A 839 -46.66 -27.81 -20.86
CA LEU A 839 -45.76 -26.72 -21.22
C LEU A 839 -45.93 -25.52 -20.28
N GLU A 840 -47.15 -25.19 -19.86
CA GLU A 840 -47.41 -24.18 -18.82
C GLU A 840 -46.64 -24.52 -17.52
N ILE A 841 -46.74 -25.76 -17.05
CA ILE A 841 -46.01 -26.23 -15.86
C ILE A 841 -44.49 -26.17 -16.10
N CYS A 842 -44.03 -26.59 -17.29
CA CYS A 842 -42.62 -26.61 -17.65
C CYS A 842 -41.99 -25.21 -17.65
N PHE A 843 -42.66 -24.23 -18.26
CA PHE A 843 -42.15 -22.86 -18.33
C PHE A 843 -42.34 -22.09 -17.02
N HIS A 844 -43.28 -22.49 -16.15
CA HIS A 844 -43.41 -21.97 -14.80
C HIS A 844 -42.31 -22.49 -13.85
N ALA A 845 -41.95 -23.78 -13.98
CA ALA A 845 -40.87 -24.45 -13.25
C ALA A 845 -40.88 -24.20 -11.73
N GLU A 846 -42.04 -24.37 -11.07
CA GLU A 846 -42.21 -24.18 -9.62
C GLU A 846 -41.76 -22.79 -9.11
N GLY A 847 -41.89 -21.75 -9.95
CA GLY A 847 -41.48 -20.38 -9.63
C GLY A 847 -40.03 -20.05 -10.01
N CYS A 848 -39.27 -21.00 -10.56
CA CYS A 848 -37.93 -20.75 -11.09
C CYS A 848 -37.93 -20.24 -12.55
N GLY A 849 -39.07 -20.32 -13.23
CA GLY A 849 -39.26 -19.94 -14.63
C GLY A 849 -40.01 -18.61 -14.81
N LEU A 850 -40.99 -18.61 -15.71
CA LEU A 850 -41.84 -17.44 -15.95
C LEU A 850 -42.95 -17.33 -14.89
N PRO A 851 -43.27 -16.11 -14.44
CA PRO A 851 -44.39 -15.89 -13.54
C PRO A 851 -45.73 -16.13 -14.27
N PRO A 852 -46.80 -16.51 -13.55
CA PRO A 852 -48.10 -16.81 -14.16
C PRO A 852 -48.64 -15.64 -14.98
N GLU A 853 -48.39 -14.38 -14.56
CA GLU A 853 -48.80 -13.18 -15.30
C GLU A 853 -48.15 -13.09 -16.70
N ALA A 854 -46.93 -13.60 -16.86
CA ALA A 854 -46.24 -13.65 -18.16
C ALA A 854 -46.65 -14.86 -19.00
N LEU A 855 -47.14 -15.94 -18.38
CA LEU A 855 -47.61 -17.14 -19.06
C LEU A 855 -49.04 -16.98 -19.60
N HIS A 856 -49.95 -16.45 -18.77
CA HIS A 856 -51.37 -16.27 -19.04
C HIS A 856 -51.66 -15.05 -19.93
N THR A 857 -50.99 -14.99 -21.07
CA THR A 857 -51.27 -14.00 -22.13
C THR A 857 -52.66 -14.20 -22.74
N ASP A 858 -53.21 -13.16 -23.37
CA ASP A 858 -54.49 -13.26 -24.10
C ASP A 858 -54.46 -14.39 -25.14
N THR A 859 -53.32 -14.60 -25.79
CA THR A 859 -53.09 -15.69 -26.75
C THR A 859 -53.20 -17.07 -26.08
N PHE A 860 -52.64 -17.24 -24.87
CA PHE A 860 -52.75 -18.48 -24.11
C PHE A 860 -54.20 -18.76 -23.72
N LEU A 861 -54.91 -17.79 -23.15
CA LEU A 861 -56.29 -17.94 -22.71
C LEU A 861 -57.24 -18.26 -23.88
N ALA A 862 -57.02 -17.60 -25.03
CA ALA A 862 -57.76 -17.87 -26.26
C ALA A 862 -57.49 -19.28 -26.79
N LEU A 863 -56.21 -19.70 -26.84
CA LEU A 863 -55.82 -21.04 -27.29
C LEU A 863 -56.36 -22.13 -26.36
N GLN A 864 -56.27 -21.93 -25.04
CA GLN A 864 -56.82 -22.86 -24.05
C GLN A 864 -58.32 -23.06 -24.24
N SER A 865 -59.07 -21.96 -24.41
CA SER A 865 -60.51 -22.00 -24.66
C SER A 865 -60.87 -22.69 -25.98
N ASP A 866 -60.13 -22.42 -27.06
CA ASP A 866 -60.37 -23.03 -28.37
C ASP A 866 -60.02 -24.54 -28.35
N LEU A 867 -58.89 -24.93 -27.76
CA LEU A 867 -58.53 -26.34 -27.58
C LEU A 867 -59.51 -27.09 -26.69
N GLU A 868 -60.06 -26.44 -25.64
CA GLU A 868 -61.11 -27.03 -24.81
C GLU A 868 -62.40 -27.31 -25.58
N LEU A 869 -62.77 -26.45 -26.53
CA LEU A 869 -63.90 -26.70 -27.41
C LEU A 869 -63.57 -27.78 -28.45
N GLN A 870 -62.39 -27.74 -29.05
CA GLN A 870 -61.99 -28.71 -30.07
C GLN A 870 -61.82 -30.13 -29.52
N ALA A 871 -61.30 -30.27 -28.29
CA ALA A 871 -61.11 -31.55 -27.61
C ALA A 871 -62.40 -32.13 -27.01
N ALA A 872 -63.43 -31.30 -26.75
CA ALA A 872 -64.69 -31.73 -26.14
C ALA A 872 -65.42 -32.78 -26.99
N SER A 873 -66.16 -33.69 -26.36
CA SER A 873 -66.99 -34.65 -27.08
C SER A 873 -68.17 -33.97 -27.78
N SER A 874 -68.80 -34.61 -28.77
CA SER A 874 -69.91 -33.98 -29.52
C SER A 874 -71.11 -33.68 -28.61
N ARG A 875 -71.32 -34.52 -27.59
CA ARG A 875 -72.35 -34.33 -26.56
C ARG A 875 -72.07 -33.14 -25.64
N GLU A 876 -70.81 -32.98 -25.22
CA GLU A 876 -70.37 -31.81 -24.43
C GLU A 876 -70.50 -30.51 -25.22
N LEU A 877 -70.17 -30.53 -26.51
CA LEU A 877 -70.36 -29.38 -27.40
C LEU A 877 -71.84 -28.99 -27.50
N ILE A 878 -72.74 -29.97 -27.70
CA ILE A 878 -74.19 -29.71 -27.73
C ILE A 878 -74.67 -29.12 -26.40
N GLN A 879 -74.20 -29.63 -25.26
CA GLN A 879 -74.51 -29.05 -23.94
C GLN A 879 -74.01 -27.61 -23.79
N LYS A 880 -72.76 -27.33 -24.19
CA LYS A 880 -72.20 -25.97 -24.19
C LYS A 880 -72.99 -25.01 -25.09
N TYR A 881 -73.49 -25.48 -26.25
CA TYR A 881 -74.35 -24.70 -27.12
C TYR A 881 -75.66 -24.29 -26.41
N PHE A 882 -76.36 -25.24 -25.79
CA PHE A 882 -77.61 -24.92 -25.08
C PHE A 882 -77.38 -24.04 -23.86
N ARG A 883 -76.28 -24.24 -23.12
CA ARG A 883 -75.89 -23.33 -22.03
C ARG A 883 -75.71 -21.89 -22.52
N SER A 884 -75.03 -21.70 -23.66
CA SER A 884 -74.87 -20.39 -24.30
C SER A 884 -76.22 -19.77 -24.69
N ARG A 885 -77.14 -20.56 -25.26
CA ARG A 885 -78.50 -20.10 -25.64
C ARG A 885 -79.36 -19.74 -24.44
N ILE A 886 -79.28 -20.49 -23.34
CA ILE A 886 -79.97 -20.19 -22.08
C ILE A 886 -79.46 -18.87 -21.50
N GLN A 887 -78.15 -18.63 -21.54
CA GLN A 887 -77.57 -17.37 -21.09
C GLN A 887 -78.02 -16.19 -21.97
N GLN A 888 -77.98 -16.34 -23.30
CA GLN A 888 -78.53 -15.33 -24.23
C GLN A 888 -80.00 -15.03 -23.95
N GLN A 889 -80.81 -16.05 -23.66
CA GLN A 889 -82.22 -15.88 -23.30
C GLN A 889 -82.38 -15.05 -22.02
N ALA A 890 -81.54 -15.26 -21.00
CA ALA A 890 -81.58 -14.50 -19.75
C ALA A 890 -81.16 -13.03 -19.92
N GLU A 891 -80.28 -12.74 -20.88
CA GLU A 891 -79.81 -11.39 -21.20
C GLU A 891 -80.75 -10.64 -22.17
N THR A 892 -81.63 -11.35 -22.87
CA THR A 892 -82.54 -10.77 -23.87
C THR A 892 -83.74 -10.09 -23.22
N THR A 893 -83.85 -8.77 -23.39
CA THR A 893 -84.98 -7.94 -22.92
C THR A 893 -85.86 -7.39 -24.06
N SER A 894 -85.46 -7.62 -25.31
CA SER A 894 -86.13 -7.09 -26.51
C SER A 894 -87.19 -8.07 -27.03
N GLU A 895 -88.45 -7.67 -27.07
CA GLU A 895 -89.59 -8.46 -27.58
C GLU A 895 -89.91 -8.18 -29.07
N ARG A 896 -88.90 -7.80 -29.88
CA ARG A 896 -89.09 -7.46 -31.32
C ARG A 896 -89.68 -8.58 -32.18
N LEU A 897 -89.50 -9.83 -31.75
CA LEU A 897 -90.01 -11.03 -32.43
C LEU A 897 -91.26 -11.59 -31.72
N GLY A 898 -91.78 -10.89 -30.71
CA GLY A 898 -92.81 -11.37 -29.80
C GLY A 898 -92.27 -12.05 -28.55
N ALA A 899 -93.18 -12.49 -27.68
CA ALA A 899 -92.86 -13.20 -26.45
C ALA A 899 -93.91 -14.25 -26.12
N VAL A 900 -93.46 -15.38 -25.57
CA VAL A 900 -94.30 -16.49 -25.12
C VAL A 900 -94.36 -16.49 -23.59
N THR A 901 -95.57 -16.60 -23.04
CA THR A 901 -95.82 -16.68 -21.61
C THR A 901 -96.13 -18.13 -21.22
N VAL A 902 -95.31 -18.69 -20.35
CA VAL A 902 -95.39 -20.08 -19.91
C VAL A 902 -95.29 -20.16 -18.39
N LYS A 903 -95.98 -21.12 -17.78
CA LYS A 903 -95.73 -21.58 -16.42
C LYS A 903 -95.18 -22.98 -16.49
N ALA A 904 -94.13 -23.26 -15.72
CA ALA A 904 -93.59 -24.60 -15.61
C ALA A 904 -93.41 -24.94 -14.13
N SER A 905 -93.75 -26.16 -13.75
CA SER A 905 -93.51 -26.72 -12.43
C SER A 905 -93.14 -28.19 -12.54
N TYR A 906 -92.29 -28.66 -11.65
CA TYR A 906 -91.88 -30.06 -11.61
C TYR A 906 -92.48 -30.76 -10.42
N ARG A 907 -93.24 -31.84 -10.65
CA ARG A 907 -93.83 -32.67 -9.61
C ARG A 907 -92.89 -33.85 -9.33
N ALA A 908 -92.05 -33.69 -8.31
CA ALA A 908 -91.07 -34.69 -7.92
C ALA A 908 -91.68 -36.06 -7.54
N SER A 909 -92.86 -36.08 -6.93
CA SER A 909 -93.57 -37.31 -6.52
C SER A 909 -94.03 -38.17 -7.69
N GLU A 910 -94.27 -37.58 -8.86
CA GLU A 910 -94.73 -38.28 -10.08
C GLU A 910 -93.65 -38.32 -11.17
N GLN A 911 -92.49 -37.71 -10.93
CA GLN A 911 -91.44 -37.49 -11.93
C GLN A 911 -91.97 -36.85 -13.22
N LYS A 912 -92.83 -35.83 -13.06
CA LYS A 912 -93.49 -35.14 -14.17
C LYS A 912 -93.14 -33.66 -14.21
N LEU A 913 -92.72 -33.18 -15.37
CA LEU A 913 -92.66 -31.75 -15.68
C LEU A 913 -94.02 -31.33 -16.24
N HIS A 914 -94.69 -30.45 -15.51
CA HIS A 914 -95.96 -29.85 -15.90
C HIS A 914 -95.71 -28.46 -16.49
N VAL A 915 -96.10 -28.25 -17.75
CA VAL A 915 -95.91 -27.01 -18.50
C VAL A 915 -97.26 -26.50 -18.96
N GLU A 916 -97.64 -25.31 -18.55
CA GLU A 916 -98.86 -24.61 -18.97
C GLU A 916 -98.45 -23.44 -19.88
N LEU A 917 -98.79 -23.54 -21.16
CA LEU A 917 -98.54 -22.51 -22.15
C LEU A 917 -99.75 -21.59 -22.22
N LEU A 918 -99.59 -20.35 -21.77
CA LEU A 918 -100.70 -19.40 -21.60
C LEU A 918 -100.98 -18.65 -22.90
N SER A 919 -99.99 -17.90 -23.39
CA SER A 919 -100.17 -17.02 -24.54
C SER A 919 -98.87 -16.73 -25.26
N ALA A 920 -98.95 -16.37 -26.54
CA ALA A 920 -97.90 -15.65 -27.23
C ALA A 920 -98.41 -14.26 -27.61
N SER A 921 -97.50 -13.28 -27.69
CA SER A 921 -97.88 -11.88 -27.93
C SER A 921 -96.89 -11.18 -28.84
N SER A 922 -97.41 -10.31 -29.69
CA SER A 922 -96.64 -9.46 -30.62
C SER A 922 -95.83 -10.29 -31.60
N LEU A 923 -96.42 -11.37 -32.12
CA LEU A 923 -95.81 -12.22 -33.15
C LEU A 923 -95.69 -11.48 -34.48
N LEU A 924 -94.73 -11.90 -35.31
CA LEU A 924 -94.51 -11.31 -36.63
C LEU A 924 -95.56 -11.81 -37.62
N PRO A 925 -96.18 -10.94 -38.43
CA PRO A 925 -97.08 -11.36 -39.51
C PRO A 925 -96.28 -11.95 -40.67
N LEU A 926 -96.23 -13.28 -40.78
CA LEU A 926 -95.44 -13.99 -41.80
C LEU A 926 -96.24 -14.25 -43.08
N ASP A 927 -97.57 -14.31 -43.01
CA ASP A 927 -98.41 -14.46 -44.19
C ASP A 927 -98.47 -13.18 -45.05
N SER A 928 -98.69 -13.37 -46.35
CA SER A 928 -98.96 -12.28 -47.32
C SER A 928 -100.19 -11.42 -46.98
N ASN A 929 -100.99 -11.85 -46.00
CA ASN A 929 -102.24 -11.20 -45.57
C ASN A 929 -102.06 -10.26 -44.36
N GLY A 930 -100.85 -10.17 -43.79
CA GLY A 930 -100.57 -9.36 -42.60
C GLY A 930 -100.97 -9.98 -41.25
N SER A 931 -101.14 -11.30 -41.21
CA SER A 931 -101.36 -12.11 -39.98
C SER A 931 -100.47 -13.36 -39.99
N SER A 932 -100.59 -14.24 -39.00
CA SER A 932 -99.94 -15.56 -38.97
C SER A 932 -100.92 -16.58 -38.38
N ASP A 933 -100.70 -17.87 -38.66
CA ASP A 933 -101.38 -19.02 -38.10
C ASP A 933 -100.51 -19.76 -37.04
N PRO A 934 -100.15 -19.13 -35.88
CA PRO A 934 -99.10 -19.63 -34.99
C PRO A 934 -99.47 -20.89 -34.19
N PHE A 935 -98.47 -21.75 -33.98
CA PHE A 935 -98.48 -22.85 -33.01
C PHE A 935 -97.10 -23.02 -32.36
N VAL A 936 -97.07 -23.58 -31.14
CA VAL A 936 -95.82 -23.76 -30.38
C VAL A 936 -95.48 -25.25 -30.27
N GLN A 937 -94.26 -25.60 -30.67
CA GLN A 937 -93.66 -26.91 -30.46
C GLN A 937 -92.77 -26.89 -29.21
N LEU A 938 -93.08 -27.75 -28.24
CA LEU A 938 -92.35 -27.91 -26.98
C LEU A 938 -91.44 -29.15 -27.05
N THR A 939 -90.14 -28.94 -26.84
CA THR A 939 -89.12 -30.00 -26.88
C THR A 939 -88.14 -29.90 -25.71
N LEU A 940 -87.75 -31.02 -25.12
CA LEU A 940 -86.70 -31.06 -24.10
C LEU A 940 -85.34 -31.31 -24.76
N GLU A 941 -84.36 -30.48 -24.44
CA GLU A 941 -83.02 -30.49 -25.03
C GLU A 941 -81.95 -30.45 -23.93
N PRO A 942 -80.79 -31.10 -24.10
CA PRO A 942 -80.33 -31.85 -25.28
C PRO A 942 -81.00 -33.21 -25.48
N ARG A 943 -81.32 -33.59 -26.73
CA ARG A 943 -81.96 -34.89 -27.06
C ARG A 943 -81.24 -36.13 -26.54
N HIS A 944 -79.91 -36.10 -26.41
CA HIS A 944 -79.15 -37.24 -25.90
C HIS A 944 -79.33 -37.49 -24.40
N GLU A 945 -79.77 -36.47 -23.65
CA GLU A 945 -80.18 -36.58 -22.25
C GLU A 945 -81.67 -36.95 -22.11
N PHE A 946 -82.48 -36.68 -23.16
CA PHE A 946 -83.93 -36.91 -23.20
C PHE A 946 -84.37 -37.74 -24.42
N PRO A 947 -83.82 -38.95 -24.66
CA PRO A 947 -83.98 -39.67 -25.92
C PRO A 947 -85.41 -40.22 -26.18
N GLU A 948 -86.20 -40.46 -25.13
CA GLU A 948 -87.51 -41.14 -25.22
C GLU A 948 -88.70 -40.17 -25.32
N LEU A 949 -88.46 -38.86 -25.31
CA LEU A 949 -89.53 -37.85 -25.26
C LEU A 949 -89.78 -37.26 -26.64
N ALA A 950 -91.00 -37.51 -27.15
CA ALA A 950 -91.46 -36.91 -28.40
C ALA A 950 -91.80 -35.42 -28.23
N PRO A 951 -91.60 -34.59 -29.27
CA PRO A 951 -92.07 -33.21 -29.30
C PRO A 951 -93.59 -33.13 -29.07
N ARG A 952 -94.05 -32.10 -28.35
CA ARG A 952 -95.48 -31.79 -28.17
C ARG A 952 -95.81 -30.50 -28.92
N GLU A 953 -97.00 -30.39 -29.48
CA GLU A 953 -97.44 -29.23 -30.28
C GLU A 953 -98.80 -28.74 -29.79
N THR A 954 -99.02 -27.44 -29.85
CA THR A 954 -100.31 -26.80 -29.52
C THR A 954 -101.30 -26.91 -30.68
N GLN A 955 -102.56 -26.52 -30.43
CA GLN A 955 -103.50 -26.22 -31.50
C GLN A 955 -103.03 -25.02 -32.33
N LYS A 956 -103.46 -24.99 -33.60
CA LYS A 956 -103.10 -23.97 -34.58
C LYS A 956 -104.16 -22.88 -34.61
N HIS A 957 -103.78 -21.65 -34.26
CA HIS A 957 -104.69 -20.50 -34.23
C HIS A 957 -104.62 -19.78 -35.56
N LYS A 958 -105.75 -19.48 -36.21
CA LYS A 958 -105.75 -18.87 -37.53
C LYS A 958 -105.83 -17.35 -37.48
N LYS A 959 -104.95 -16.65 -38.21
CA LYS A 959 -104.90 -15.18 -38.37
C LYS A 959 -104.81 -14.42 -37.04
N GLU A 960 -103.97 -14.86 -36.13
CA GLU A 960 -103.88 -14.31 -34.77
C GLU A 960 -102.43 -14.01 -34.39
N LEU A 961 -102.11 -12.76 -34.06
CA LEU A 961 -100.76 -12.34 -33.67
C LEU A 961 -100.56 -12.32 -32.14
N HIS A 962 -101.65 -12.54 -31.39
CA HIS A 962 -101.66 -12.66 -29.93
C HIS A 962 -102.44 -13.92 -29.48
N PRO A 963 -102.02 -15.13 -29.89
CA PRO A 963 -102.77 -16.34 -29.58
C PRO A 963 -102.78 -16.62 -28.08
N LEU A 964 -103.98 -16.85 -27.55
CA LEU A 964 -104.21 -17.44 -26.23
C LEU A 964 -104.32 -18.95 -26.42
N PHE A 965 -103.33 -19.70 -25.95
CA PHE A 965 -103.32 -21.16 -26.06
C PHE A 965 -104.04 -21.80 -24.88
N ASP A 966 -103.70 -21.40 -23.64
CA ASP A 966 -104.17 -22.00 -22.39
C ASP A 966 -104.11 -23.55 -22.40
N GLU A 967 -103.02 -24.11 -22.93
CA GLU A 967 -102.82 -25.55 -23.08
C GLU A 967 -101.81 -26.10 -22.06
N THR A 968 -102.13 -27.25 -21.47
CA THR A 968 -101.27 -27.92 -20.48
C THR A 968 -100.61 -29.17 -21.06
N PHE A 969 -99.30 -29.29 -20.89
CA PHE A 969 -98.47 -30.41 -21.32
C PHE A 969 -97.77 -31.07 -20.13
N GLU A 970 -97.73 -32.40 -20.14
CA GLU A 970 -97.00 -33.19 -19.13
C GLU A 970 -95.90 -34.02 -19.79
N PHE A 971 -94.68 -33.93 -19.25
CA PHE A 971 -93.53 -34.75 -19.65
C PHE A 971 -93.09 -35.64 -18.49
N LEU A 972 -92.94 -36.94 -18.73
CA LEU A 972 -92.42 -37.91 -17.75
C LEU A 972 -90.88 -37.89 -17.79
N VAL A 973 -90.24 -37.24 -16.83
CA VAL A 973 -88.79 -36.99 -16.84
C VAL A 973 -88.21 -37.10 -15.43
N PRO A 974 -87.13 -37.87 -15.20
CA PRO A 974 -86.41 -37.88 -13.93
C PRO A 974 -85.78 -36.52 -13.59
N ALA A 975 -85.52 -36.27 -12.30
CA ALA A 975 -84.93 -35.00 -11.86
C ALA A 975 -83.45 -34.85 -12.23
N GLU A 976 -82.68 -35.94 -12.29
CA GLU A 976 -81.23 -35.92 -12.54
C GLU A 976 -80.85 -35.30 -13.92
N PRO A 977 -81.44 -35.69 -15.06
CA PRO A 977 -81.15 -35.05 -16.35
C PRO A 977 -81.57 -33.57 -16.41
N CYS A 978 -82.61 -33.18 -15.67
CA CYS A 978 -83.09 -31.80 -15.58
C CYS A 978 -82.12 -30.87 -14.84
N GLN A 979 -81.25 -31.41 -13.99
CA GLN A 979 -80.24 -30.66 -13.23
C GLN A 979 -78.92 -30.50 -13.99
N LYS A 980 -78.73 -31.21 -15.12
CA LYS A 980 -77.51 -31.10 -15.92
C LYS A 980 -77.40 -29.71 -16.57
N ASP A 981 -76.16 -29.25 -16.65
CA ASP A 981 -75.83 -27.96 -17.23
C ASP A 981 -76.15 -27.95 -18.73
N GLY A 982 -76.94 -26.97 -19.19
CA GLY A 982 -77.45 -26.89 -20.56
C GLY A 982 -78.80 -27.59 -20.82
N ALA A 983 -79.42 -28.23 -19.82
CA ALA A 983 -80.76 -28.81 -19.96
C ALA A 983 -81.87 -27.73 -19.99
N CYS A 984 -82.67 -27.71 -21.05
CA CYS A 984 -83.74 -26.71 -21.25
C CYS A 984 -84.99 -27.28 -21.92
N LEU A 985 -86.12 -26.65 -21.64
CA LEU A 985 -87.34 -26.74 -22.43
C LEU A 985 -87.26 -25.68 -23.54
N LEU A 986 -87.18 -26.14 -24.78
CA LEU A 986 -87.18 -25.33 -25.99
C LEU A 986 -88.61 -25.19 -26.52
N LEU A 987 -89.10 -23.96 -26.55
CA LEU A 987 -90.37 -23.55 -27.15
C LEU A 987 -90.06 -22.99 -28.54
N THR A 988 -90.52 -23.65 -29.59
CA THR A 988 -90.34 -23.21 -30.98
C THR A 988 -91.69 -22.74 -31.51
N VAL A 989 -91.82 -21.46 -31.82
CA VAL A 989 -93.05 -20.88 -32.40
C VAL A 989 -92.95 -20.94 -33.91
N LEU A 990 -93.94 -21.54 -34.54
CA LEU A 990 -94.00 -21.81 -35.97
C LEU A 990 -95.33 -21.29 -36.53
N ASP A 991 -95.31 -20.76 -37.75
CA ASP A 991 -96.49 -20.39 -38.52
C ASP A 991 -96.92 -21.56 -39.42
N HIS A 992 -98.20 -21.93 -39.40
CA HIS A 992 -98.68 -23.07 -40.17
C HIS A 992 -99.14 -22.73 -41.58
N ASP A 993 -98.37 -23.20 -42.56
CA ASP A 993 -98.70 -23.04 -43.97
C ASP A 993 -99.45 -24.23 -44.58
N ARG A 994 -100.48 -23.93 -45.39
CA ARG A 994 -101.22 -24.96 -46.14
C ARG A 994 -100.48 -25.48 -47.37
N LEU A 995 -99.51 -24.73 -47.87
CA LEU A 995 -98.74 -25.02 -49.08
C LEU A 995 -97.26 -24.67 -48.85
N GLY A 996 -96.53 -25.54 -48.14
CA GLY A 996 -95.13 -25.26 -47.83
C GLY A 996 -94.64 -26.05 -46.62
N ALA A 997 -93.46 -25.67 -46.14
CA ALA A 997 -93.00 -26.04 -44.80
C ALA A 997 -93.34 -24.88 -43.86
N ASP A 998 -93.73 -25.19 -42.63
CA ASP A 998 -94.07 -24.19 -41.60
C ASP A 998 -92.88 -23.24 -41.34
N ASP A 999 -93.16 -21.94 -41.27
CA ASP A 999 -92.16 -20.88 -41.12
C ASP A 999 -91.83 -20.61 -39.65
N LEU A 1000 -90.57 -20.25 -39.36
CA LEU A 1000 -90.10 -20.05 -37.98
C LEU A 1000 -90.34 -18.61 -37.52
N GLU A 1001 -91.24 -18.43 -36.56
CA GLU A 1001 -91.49 -17.14 -35.91
C GLU A 1001 -90.46 -16.84 -34.81
N GLY A 1002 -90.02 -17.85 -34.04
CA GLY A 1002 -88.95 -17.67 -33.05
C GLY A 1002 -88.75 -18.83 -32.08
N GLU A 1003 -87.66 -18.80 -31.31
CA GLU A 1003 -87.34 -19.78 -30.27
C GLU A 1003 -87.21 -19.14 -28.88
N ALA A 1004 -87.72 -19.81 -27.85
CA ALA A 1004 -87.50 -19.46 -26.45
C ALA A 1004 -86.95 -20.64 -25.64
N PHE A 1005 -86.00 -20.37 -24.75
CA PHE A 1005 -85.29 -21.41 -23.98
C PHE A 1005 -85.55 -21.26 -22.47
N LEU A 1006 -86.24 -22.23 -21.87
CA LEU A 1006 -86.46 -22.26 -20.42
C LEU A 1006 -85.48 -23.24 -19.75
N PRO A 1007 -84.52 -22.78 -18.91
CA PRO A 1007 -83.63 -23.68 -18.20
C PRO A 1007 -84.40 -24.58 -17.21
N LEU A 1008 -84.24 -25.90 -17.33
CA LEU A 1008 -84.94 -26.85 -16.49
C LEU A 1008 -84.50 -26.75 -15.03
N CYS A 1009 -83.22 -26.48 -14.77
CA CYS A 1009 -82.69 -26.30 -13.42
C CYS A 1009 -83.33 -25.14 -12.63
N ARG A 1010 -84.00 -24.19 -13.30
CA ARG A 1010 -84.72 -23.06 -12.67
C ARG A 1010 -86.21 -23.31 -12.49
N VAL A 1011 -86.72 -24.46 -12.92
CA VAL A 1011 -88.14 -24.80 -12.79
C VAL A 1011 -88.46 -25.13 -11.33
N PRO A 1012 -89.44 -24.45 -10.70
CA PRO A 1012 -89.86 -24.72 -9.33
C PRO A 1012 -90.33 -26.17 -9.14
N GLY A 1013 -89.93 -26.80 -8.03
CA GLY A 1013 -90.31 -28.18 -7.68
C GLY A 1013 -89.23 -29.26 -7.91
N LEU A 1014 -88.09 -28.91 -8.54
CA LEU A 1014 -86.93 -29.81 -8.70
C LEU A 1014 -86.04 -29.92 -7.44
N THR A 1015 -86.05 -28.90 -6.57
CA THR A 1015 -85.18 -28.80 -5.38
C THR A 1015 -85.94 -28.59 -4.07
N GLY A 1016 -87.28 -28.62 -4.08
CA GLY A 1016 -88.11 -28.43 -2.88
C GLY A 1016 -89.61 -28.71 -3.09
N CYS A 1017 -90.36 -28.84 -2.00
CA CYS A 1017 -91.82 -29.03 -2.02
C CYS A 1017 -92.54 -27.70 -2.26
N VAL A 1018 -93.04 -27.49 -3.49
CA VAL A 1018 -94.04 -26.46 -3.78
C VAL A 1018 -95.32 -27.17 -4.20
N GLU A 1019 -96.45 -26.84 -3.58
CA GLU A 1019 -97.76 -27.40 -3.93
C GLU A 1019 -98.24 -26.90 -5.31
N PRO A 1020 -99.03 -27.70 -6.05
CA PRO A 1020 -99.47 -27.38 -7.41
C PRO A 1020 -100.49 -26.24 -7.40
N GLY A 1021 -100.02 -25.00 -7.58
CA GLY A 1021 -100.89 -23.83 -7.74
C GLY A 1021 -100.18 -22.50 -7.98
N GLU A 1022 -98.96 -22.31 -7.45
CA GLU A 1022 -98.20 -21.04 -7.55
C GLU A 1022 -96.97 -21.14 -8.46
N ALA A 1023 -97.11 -21.72 -9.65
CA ALA A 1023 -96.04 -21.64 -10.65
C ALA A 1023 -95.94 -20.19 -11.18
N PRO A 1024 -94.78 -19.53 -11.10
CA PRO A 1024 -94.61 -18.16 -11.59
C PRO A 1024 -94.83 -18.12 -13.11
N GLN A 1025 -95.57 -17.12 -13.56
CA GLN A 1025 -95.71 -16.83 -14.99
C GLN A 1025 -94.37 -16.28 -15.51
N MET A 1026 -93.78 -16.99 -16.47
CA MET A 1026 -92.53 -16.60 -17.10
C MET A 1026 -92.82 -16.11 -18.51
N ARG A 1027 -92.52 -14.85 -18.77
CA ARG A 1027 -92.59 -14.24 -20.09
C ARG A 1027 -91.21 -14.34 -20.74
N LEU A 1028 -91.12 -15.10 -21.83
CA LEU A 1028 -89.88 -15.40 -22.54
C LEU A 1028 -89.91 -14.72 -23.91
N PRO A 1029 -89.09 -13.68 -24.15
CA PRO A 1029 -88.95 -13.07 -25.46
C PRO A 1029 -88.44 -14.09 -26.49
N LEU A 1030 -88.99 -14.04 -27.71
CA LEU A 1030 -88.55 -14.90 -28.80
C LEU A 1030 -87.21 -14.43 -29.36
N THR A 1031 -86.34 -15.40 -29.64
CA THR A 1031 -85.00 -15.18 -30.18
C THR A 1031 -84.81 -15.96 -31.46
N TYR A 1032 -84.07 -15.39 -32.41
CA TYR A 1032 -83.60 -16.15 -33.58
C TYR A 1032 -82.25 -16.82 -33.32
N PRO A 1033 -81.94 -17.91 -34.03
CA PRO A 1033 -80.58 -18.41 -34.12
C PRO A 1033 -79.66 -17.34 -34.73
N ALA A 1034 -78.47 -17.12 -34.17
CA ALA A 1034 -77.55 -16.11 -34.67
C ALA A 1034 -77.16 -16.40 -36.15
N PRO A 1035 -77.19 -15.39 -37.06
CA PRO A 1035 -76.90 -15.59 -38.48
C PRO A 1035 -75.42 -15.94 -38.75
N ASN A 1036 -74.50 -15.40 -37.94
CA ASN A 1036 -73.07 -15.69 -38.00
C ASN A 1036 -72.76 -16.91 -37.13
N GLY A 1037 -73.02 -18.10 -37.67
CA GLY A 1037 -73.05 -19.38 -36.96
C GLY A 1037 -72.05 -19.54 -35.81
N ASP A 1038 -72.59 -19.91 -34.65
CA ASP A 1038 -71.91 -20.21 -33.39
C ASP A 1038 -70.64 -21.06 -33.61
N PRO A 1039 -69.48 -20.71 -32.98
CA PRO A 1039 -68.25 -21.49 -33.09
C PRO A 1039 -68.44 -22.97 -32.73
N ILE A 1040 -69.34 -23.27 -31.78
CA ILE A 1040 -69.69 -24.65 -31.39
C ILE A 1040 -70.39 -25.37 -32.54
N LEU A 1041 -71.32 -24.70 -33.25
CA LEU A 1041 -72.00 -25.29 -34.41
C LEU A 1041 -71.03 -25.56 -35.56
N ARG A 1042 -70.06 -24.66 -35.81
CA ARG A 1042 -69.03 -24.86 -36.84
C ARG A 1042 -68.10 -26.05 -36.50
N LEU A 1043 -67.78 -26.25 -35.22
CA LEU A 1043 -67.00 -27.40 -34.75
C LEU A 1043 -67.77 -28.72 -34.83
N LEU A 1044 -69.08 -28.71 -34.54
CA LEU A 1044 -69.93 -29.89 -34.73
C LEU A 1044 -70.10 -30.23 -36.22
N GLU A 1045 -70.16 -29.22 -37.09
CA GLU A 1045 -70.30 -29.38 -38.54
C GLU A 1045 -69.08 -30.07 -39.17
N SER A 1046 -67.87 -29.81 -38.65
CA SER A 1046 -66.64 -30.45 -39.13
C SER A 1046 -66.53 -31.94 -38.77
N ARG A 1047 -67.31 -32.43 -37.79
CA ARG A 1047 -67.32 -33.84 -37.35
C ARG A 1047 -68.20 -34.71 -38.25
N LYS A 1048 -67.80 -34.88 -39.52
CA LYS A 1048 -68.57 -35.63 -40.54
C LYS A 1048 -68.81 -37.11 -40.19
N GLY A 1049 -67.98 -37.71 -39.33
CA GLY A 1049 -68.10 -39.11 -38.90
C GLY A 1049 -69.10 -39.33 -37.76
N ASP A 1050 -69.58 -38.28 -37.11
CA ASP A 1050 -70.50 -38.37 -35.97
C ASP A 1050 -71.94 -38.08 -36.41
N ARG A 1051 -72.79 -39.12 -36.41
CA ARG A 1051 -74.19 -39.01 -36.86
C ARG A 1051 -75.01 -38.06 -35.98
N GLU A 1052 -74.73 -38.00 -34.70
CA GLU A 1052 -75.46 -37.17 -33.72
C GLU A 1052 -75.14 -35.70 -33.94
N ALA A 1053 -73.86 -35.36 -34.11
CA ALA A 1053 -73.42 -34.00 -34.43
C ALA A 1053 -74.00 -33.50 -35.76
N GLN A 1054 -73.98 -34.32 -36.82
CA GLN A 1054 -74.49 -33.93 -38.13
C GLN A 1054 -76.01 -33.73 -38.15
N ALA A 1055 -76.76 -34.57 -37.44
CA ALA A 1055 -78.20 -34.40 -37.31
C ALA A 1055 -78.56 -33.11 -36.56
N PHE A 1056 -77.83 -32.80 -35.48
CA PHE A 1056 -78.01 -31.57 -34.72
C PHE A 1056 -77.71 -30.32 -35.55
N VAL A 1057 -76.58 -30.29 -36.26
CA VAL A 1057 -76.19 -29.16 -37.12
C VAL A 1057 -77.21 -28.94 -38.24
N LYS A 1058 -77.66 -30.01 -38.90
CA LYS A 1058 -78.65 -29.91 -39.99
C LYS A 1058 -79.93 -29.24 -39.52
N LEU A 1059 -80.45 -29.65 -38.36
CA LEU A 1059 -81.65 -29.07 -37.76
C LEU A 1059 -81.46 -27.57 -37.44
N ARG A 1060 -80.34 -27.20 -36.82
CA ARG A 1060 -80.06 -25.80 -36.45
C ARG A 1060 -79.82 -24.90 -37.65
N ARG A 1061 -79.15 -25.38 -38.70
CA ARG A 1061 -78.97 -24.66 -39.97
C ARG A 1061 -80.28 -24.44 -40.70
N GLN A 1062 -81.18 -25.44 -40.70
CA GLN A 1062 -82.51 -25.31 -41.27
C GLN A 1062 -83.30 -24.19 -40.58
N ARG A 1063 -83.31 -24.17 -39.24
CA ARG A 1063 -83.98 -23.12 -38.46
C ARG A 1063 -83.38 -21.73 -38.65
N ALA A 1064 -82.05 -21.63 -38.70
CA ALA A 1064 -81.36 -20.36 -38.98
C ALA A 1064 -81.69 -19.82 -40.40
N LYS A 1065 -81.82 -20.71 -41.39
CA LYS A 1065 -82.23 -20.33 -42.74
C LYS A 1065 -83.66 -19.79 -42.76
N GLN A 1066 -84.59 -20.47 -42.09
CA GLN A 1066 -85.98 -19.99 -41.94
C GLN A 1066 -86.00 -18.62 -41.24
N ALA A 1067 -85.31 -18.45 -40.11
CA ALA A 1067 -85.21 -17.15 -39.41
C ALA A 1067 -84.68 -16.01 -40.31
N SER A 1068 -83.67 -16.27 -41.15
CA SER A 1068 -83.09 -15.24 -42.04
C SER A 1068 -84.02 -14.75 -43.15
N GLN A 1069 -85.03 -15.54 -43.51
CA GLN A 1069 -86.00 -15.18 -44.55
C GLN A 1069 -87.03 -14.15 -44.07
N HIS A 1070 -87.23 -14.04 -42.75
CA HIS A 1070 -88.29 -13.24 -42.13
C HIS A 1070 -87.78 -12.24 -41.08
N ALA A 1071 -86.46 -12.05 -40.97
CA ALA A 1071 -85.89 -11.10 -40.02
C ALA A 1071 -86.32 -9.66 -40.35
N PRO A 1072 -86.85 -8.88 -39.38
CA PRO A 1072 -87.24 -7.50 -39.62
C PRO A 1072 -86.02 -6.67 -40.04
N ALA A 1073 -86.17 -5.83 -41.07
CA ALA A 1073 -85.12 -4.96 -41.55
C ALA A 1073 -84.66 -4.04 -40.41
N THR A 1074 -83.40 -4.18 -39.98
CA THR A 1074 -82.75 -3.21 -39.10
C THR A 1074 -82.63 -1.88 -39.86
N GLU A 1075 -83.39 -0.87 -39.46
CA GLU A 1075 -83.08 0.52 -39.84
C GLU A 1075 -81.66 0.88 -39.34
N PRO A 1076 -80.90 1.69 -40.10
CA PRO A 1076 -79.50 1.98 -39.82
C PRO A 1076 -79.25 2.73 -38.51
#